data_AF-A0A6L8G3I6-F1
#
_entry.id   AF-A0A6L8G3I6-F1
#
_cell.length_a   1.000
_cell.length_b   1.000
_cell.length_c   1.000
_cell.angle_alpha   90.00
_cell.angle_beta   90.00
_cell.angle_gamma   90.00
#
_symmetry.space_group_name_H-M   'P 1'
#
loop_
_entity.id
_entity.type
_entity.pdbx_description
1 polymer ?
#
loop_
_entity_poly.entity_id
_entity_poly.type
_entity_poly.pdbx_seq_one_letter_code
_entity_poly.pdbx_strand_id
1 'polypeptide(L)'
;HSAELKEKKSQLEAEIARIDAEAQNAQQCLARFKALDEAEQRVEMEMENVNQIAYKGQVLQKELSHNSNGRDELAAELKLYGSGIFKFFRRSKEAIQADIQRNEMECRQVETRIRELKGQYATARQRFEQARQTRDGLRCAVAGGDRTSTQATINEAKQKREGLVVKIRETEAEIVALRKTVLRDARIVGSTCTTAYLTKKIGQFDLVIVDEASMVLRPEVWFSAGLARERVVISGDFRQIPPIVTTQQEAIFQELGLDSFTATERTKPDAPGLTMLTTQYRMHPEICGLISGAMYEGKLRTFPTKKKVLGRLPPNPFEKPLTIIDTSDLWPFESRNASFSRFNTLHALLVRKFVWHFRQNCVIETNHDLGICTPYSAQARLIQKLLEEHSLDSYVHCGTVHRFQGDERRIVLLEIPESYGGYRAIGQLVQGVPPDHAGARLISVAVSRAQEHFVVLANLTYLDKHLPSLSLLRGILHEMQQQGHVVPVRELLEYPIDREEASSIDHVKFDEMAKSMGIFNEEQFERKLANDIQSAKESVVLFSGYVTPARVAILEDLLRSRILAGVRVRCVTRPPKLNGSIPELAGRKAVAMLESIGAVVDFRANIHQKVCLIDNVIVWWGSLNALSHMGYADEMMTRIANDEFARAVAVHMSKRPISAEKARAIVAEAENPRCERCGAHSVFKESRYGPYFECELRCGWRWNVKTEKKTKRTHSNSTMADVESRQKHASYLPKQERTPAQPSDLKRLQSSAPLPMPPSPASSSPIAQVIANNSRTEEFKMEYEVSNIAAKLISTDDEDVTVAIKATVKNNSDKEKVFIDIQGVDTDGFEIEHLTLMGDIPIGGTRTLTMRRYIERKLYEQITHWQMQ
;
A
#
# COMPACT_ATOMS: atom_id res chain seq x y z
N HIS A 1 38.33 -9.26 4.81
CA HIS A 1 38.73 -7.95 4.29
C HIS A 1 37.56 -7.04 3.89
N SER A 2 36.82 -7.30 2.80
CA SER A 2 35.74 -6.40 2.35
C SER A 2 34.64 -6.16 3.42
N ALA A 3 34.32 -7.19 4.22
CA ALA A 3 33.42 -7.07 5.37
C ALA A 3 34.01 -6.15 6.47
N GLU A 4 35.26 -6.37 6.89
CA GLU A 4 35.97 -5.53 7.88
C GLU A 4 35.98 -4.04 7.47
N LEU A 5 36.23 -3.73 6.19
CA LEU A 5 36.25 -2.34 5.72
C LEU A 5 34.86 -1.68 5.76
N LYS A 6 33.80 -2.43 5.43
CA LYS A 6 32.42 -1.95 5.56
C LYS A 6 32.02 -1.76 7.02
N GLU A 7 32.43 -2.67 7.90
CA GLU A 7 32.18 -2.57 9.34
C GLU A 7 32.92 -1.37 9.95
N LYS A 8 34.21 -1.18 9.61
CA LYS A 8 35.01 0.00 9.94
C LYS A 8 34.34 1.29 9.48
N LYS A 9 33.82 1.35 8.24
CA LYS A 9 33.04 2.51 7.75
C LYS A 9 31.81 2.75 8.63
N SER A 10 31.00 1.73 8.90
CA SER A 10 29.79 1.84 9.73
C SER A 10 30.09 2.30 11.16
N GLN A 11 31.19 1.83 11.76
CA GLN A 11 31.66 2.28 13.07
C GLN A 11 32.05 3.76 13.07
N LEU A 12 32.77 4.24 12.03
CA LEU A 12 33.14 5.65 11.87
C LEU A 12 31.90 6.55 11.65
N GLU A 13 30.91 6.09 10.89
CA GLU A 13 29.64 6.80 10.68
C GLU A 13 28.83 6.92 11.99
N ALA A 14 28.78 5.86 12.79
CA ALA A 14 28.17 5.87 14.12
C ALA A 14 28.90 6.80 15.10
N GLU A 15 30.23 6.88 15.02
CA GLU A 15 31.04 7.82 15.82
C GLU A 15 30.77 9.28 15.43
N ILE A 16 30.68 9.59 14.13
CA ILE A 16 30.26 10.91 13.65
C ILE A 16 28.86 11.27 14.15
N ALA A 17 27.89 10.35 14.08
CA ALA A 17 26.53 10.60 14.55
C ALA A 17 26.48 10.93 16.05
N ARG A 18 27.33 10.29 16.86
CA ARG A 18 27.51 10.65 18.28
C ARG A 18 28.10 12.05 18.46
N ILE A 19 29.17 12.38 17.73
CA ILE A 19 29.84 13.68 17.82
C ILE A 19 28.92 14.82 17.34
N ASP A 20 28.15 14.62 16.28
CA ASP A 20 27.17 15.59 15.79
C ASP A 20 26.05 15.82 16.82
N ALA A 21 25.60 14.78 17.55
CA ALA A 21 24.65 14.93 18.66
C ALA A 21 25.24 15.67 19.88
N GLU A 22 26.48 15.37 20.27
CA GLU A 22 27.23 16.08 21.31
C GLU A 22 27.39 17.58 20.94
N ALA A 23 27.75 17.88 19.69
CA ALA A 23 27.87 19.23 19.16
C ALA A 23 26.52 19.97 19.11
N GLN A 24 25.43 19.30 18.73
CA GLN A 24 24.10 19.89 18.67
C GLN A 24 23.59 20.29 20.07
N ASN A 25 23.84 19.47 21.08
CA ASN A 25 23.50 19.79 22.48
C ASN A 25 24.30 21.03 22.97
N ALA A 26 25.60 21.10 22.66
CA ALA A 26 26.41 22.26 22.98
C ALA A 26 25.94 23.53 22.24
N GLN A 27 25.55 23.43 20.95
CA GLN A 27 24.98 24.55 20.19
C GLN A 27 23.66 25.06 20.79
N GLN A 28 22.78 24.17 21.27
CA GLN A 28 21.55 24.58 21.96
C GLN A 28 21.86 25.31 23.28
N CYS A 29 22.87 24.87 24.02
CA CYS A 29 23.34 25.58 25.23
C CYS A 29 23.87 26.99 24.87
N LEU A 30 24.70 27.10 23.84
CA LEU A 30 25.23 28.38 23.36
C LEU A 30 24.12 29.34 22.88
N ALA A 31 23.08 28.81 22.24
CA ALA A 31 21.91 29.58 21.82
C ALA A 31 21.12 30.13 23.02
N ARG A 32 21.03 29.39 24.14
CA ARG A 32 20.42 29.89 25.39
C ARG A 32 21.23 31.02 26.02
N PHE A 33 22.56 30.95 25.99
CA PHE A 33 23.42 32.07 26.42
C PHE A 33 23.16 33.32 25.58
N LYS A 34 23.07 33.21 24.24
CA LYS A 34 22.76 34.34 23.38
C LYS A 34 21.36 34.92 23.66
N ALA A 35 20.37 34.06 23.87
CA ALA A 35 19.02 34.49 24.24
C ALA A 35 18.98 35.18 25.61
N LEU A 36 19.84 34.79 26.55
CA LEU A 36 20.00 35.48 27.84
C LEU A 36 20.58 36.88 27.64
N ASP A 37 21.65 37.03 26.84
CA ASP A 37 22.24 38.36 26.51
C ASP A 37 21.15 39.31 25.94
N GLU A 38 20.35 38.81 25.00
CA GLU A 38 19.24 39.56 24.36
C GLU A 38 18.10 39.88 25.36
N ALA A 39 17.82 38.99 26.31
CA ALA A 39 16.83 39.21 27.37
C ALA A 39 17.29 40.23 28.42
N GLU A 40 18.58 40.25 28.78
CA GLU A 40 19.16 41.23 29.69
C GLU A 40 19.07 42.65 29.10
N GLN A 41 19.47 42.83 27.83
CA GLN A 41 19.32 44.10 27.11
C GLN A 41 17.85 44.57 27.03
N ARG A 42 16.91 43.65 26.83
CA ARG A 42 15.47 43.99 26.81
C ARG A 42 14.94 44.39 28.19
N VAL A 43 15.43 43.80 29.28
CA VAL A 43 15.07 44.23 30.64
C VAL A 43 15.57 45.65 30.91
N GLU A 44 16.80 45.97 30.51
CA GLU A 44 17.36 47.32 30.67
C GLU A 44 16.57 48.37 29.89
N MET A 45 16.25 48.09 28.62
CA MET A 45 15.45 48.95 27.75
C MET A 45 14.03 49.21 28.29
N GLU A 46 13.32 48.18 28.76
CA GLU A 46 11.98 48.37 29.33
C GLU A 46 12.03 49.03 30.73
N MET A 47 13.12 48.86 31.48
CA MET A 47 13.34 49.60 32.73
C MET A 47 13.50 51.09 32.48
N GLU A 48 14.29 51.47 31.47
CA GLU A 48 14.47 52.87 31.08
C GLU A 48 13.15 53.48 30.60
N ASN A 49 12.38 52.75 29.77
CA ASN A 49 11.03 53.14 29.34
C ASN A 49 10.08 53.41 30.52
N VAL A 50 10.03 52.49 31.51
CA VAL A 50 9.25 52.67 32.75
C VAL A 50 9.71 53.92 33.53
N ASN A 51 11.02 54.15 33.64
CA ASN A 51 11.58 55.32 34.33
C ASN A 51 11.25 56.64 33.62
N GLN A 52 11.35 56.70 32.29
CA GLN A 52 10.99 57.89 31.50
C GLN A 52 9.49 58.23 31.62
N ILE A 53 8.61 57.22 31.63
CA ILE A 53 7.17 57.42 31.85
C ILE A 53 6.91 57.89 33.28
N ALA A 54 7.56 57.30 34.29
CA ALA A 54 7.42 57.73 35.68
C ALA A 54 7.86 59.19 35.88
N TYR A 55 8.97 59.62 35.27
CA TYR A 55 9.45 60.99 35.31
C TYR A 55 8.46 61.98 34.67
N LYS A 56 7.95 61.68 33.47
CA LYS A 56 6.89 62.48 32.82
C LYS A 56 5.64 62.61 33.71
N GLY A 57 5.30 61.55 34.45
CA GLY A 57 4.20 61.55 35.42
C GLY A 57 4.44 62.54 36.56
N GLN A 58 5.64 62.56 37.14
CA GLN A 58 6.01 63.51 38.20
C GLN A 58 5.97 64.96 37.72
N VAL A 59 6.37 65.24 36.48
CA VAL A 59 6.32 66.60 35.89
C VAL A 59 4.87 67.07 35.76
N LEU A 60 3.99 66.28 35.13
CA LEU A 60 2.56 66.61 35.00
C LEU A 60 1.87 66.75 36.37
N GLN A 61 2.28 65.97 37.37
CA GLN A 61 1.71 66.05 38.71
C GLN A 61 2.11 67.34 39.45
N LYS A 62 3.32 67.87 39.20
CA LYS A 62 3.72 69.21 39.65
C LYS A 62 2.93 70.31 38.93
N GLU A 63 2.79 70.21 37.61
CA GLU A 63 2.00 71.13 36.78
C GLU A 63 0.54 71.22 37.27
N LEU A 64 -0.10 70.07 37.55
CA LEU A 64 -1.44 70.01 38.13
C LEU A 64 -1.51 70.72 39.49
N SER A 65 -0.52 70.49 40.37
CA SER A 65 -0.49 71.14 41.69
C SER A 65 -0.28 72.65 41.62
N HIS A 66 0.47 73.14 40.63
CA HIS A 66 0.66 74.56 40.40
C HIS A 66 -0.65 75.22 39.95
N ASN A 67 -1.32 74.62 38.96
CA ASN A 67 -2.55 75.14 38.39
C ASN A 67 -3.73 75.03 39.39
N SER A 68 -3.78 73.98 40.22
CA SER A 68 -4.77 73.88 41.30
C SER A 68 -4.55 74.93 42.39
N ASN A 69 -3.31 75.17 42.81
CA ASN A 69 -3.00 76.20 43.81
C ASN A 69 -3.36 77.59 43.28
N GLY A 70 -2.98 77.92 42.03
CA GLY A 70 -3.35 79.20 41.41
C GLY A 70 -4.86 79.39 41.26
N ARG A 71 -5.61 78.32 40.94
CA ARG A 71 -7.09 78.34 40.97
C ARG A 71 -7.62 78.64 42.37
N ASP A 72 -7.08 77.99 43.40
CA ASP A 72 -7.58 78.09 44.77
C ASP A 72 -7.24 79.44 45.40
N GLU A 73 -6.09 80.03 45.06
CA GLU A 73 -5.72 81.42 45.38
C GLU A 73 -6.69 82.43 44.74
N LEU A 74 -6.99 82.29 43.44
CA LEU A 74 -7.97 83.14 42.76
C LEU A 74 -9.38 82.98 43.32
N ALA A 75 -9.77 81.76 43.72
CA ALA A 75 -11.05 81.49 44.37
C ALA A 75 -11.14 82.12 45.78
N ALA A 76 -10.02 82.19 46.51
CA ALA A 76 -9.93 82.93 47.77
C ALA A 76 -10.00 84.45 47.53
N GLU A 77 -9.34 84.99 46.50
CA GLU A 77 -9.46 86.41 46.11
C GLU A 77 -10.91 86.78 45.78
N LEU A 78 -11.61 85.93 45.03
CA LEU A 78 -13.02 86.12 44.65
C LEU A 78 -13.98 86.10 45.85
N LYS A 79 -13.69 85.35 46.92
CA LYS A 79 -14.48 85.35 48.17
C LYS A 79 -14.35 86.66 48.94
N LEU A 80 -13.17 87.30 48.90
CA LEU A 80 -12.91 88.57 49.60
C LEU A 80 -13.55 89.78 48.91
N TYR A 81 -14.11 89.62 47.70
CA TYR A 81 -14.70 90.71 46.92
C TYR A 81 -16.02 91.30 47.51
N GLY A 82 -16.49 90.79 48.65
CA GLY A 82 -17.71 91.25 49.34
C GLY A 82 -17.50 92.08 50.61
N SER A 83 -16.27 92.18 51.15
CA SER A 83 -15.96 92.96 52.35
C SER A 83 -15.37 94.32 51.98
N GLY A 84 -16.03 95.41 52.40
CA GLY A 84 -15.72 96.76 51.92
C GLY A 84 -14.41 97.38 52.42
N ILE A 85 -14.05 98.50 51.75
CA ILE A 85 -12.87 99.36 51.92
C ILE A 85 -11.64 98.90 51.09
N PHE A 86 -11.05 99.87 50.35
CA PHE A 86 -10.00 99.77 49.31
C PHE A 86 -10.41 99.18 47.94
N LYS A 87 -10.62 100.08 46.96
CA LYS A 87 -11.24 99.78 45.65
C LYS A 87 -10.42 100.26 44.43
N PHE A 88 -9.08 100.35 44.55
CA PHE A 88 -8.23 101.03 43.55
C PHE A 88 -7.12 100.19 42.89
N PHE A 89 -6.86 98.94 43.32
CA PHE A 89 -5.84 98.06 42.70
C PHE A 89 -6.23 96.56 42.77
N ARG A 90 -7.32 96.13 42.12
CA ARG A 90 -7.59 94.70 41.86
C ARG A 90 -8.23 94.47 40.48
N ARG A 91 -8.00 93.27 39.92
CA ARG A 91 -8.58 92.78 38.66
C ARG A 91 -10.10 92.70 38.79
N SER A 92 -10.86 92.97 37.71
CA SER A 92 -12.33 92.91 37.77
C SER A 92 -12.83 91.51 38.16
N LYS A 93 -14.06 91.44 38.69
CA LYS A 93 -14.66 90.17 39.13
C LYS A 93 -14.74 89.16 37.97
N GLU A 94 -15.05 89.67 36.79
CA GLU A 94 -15.14 88.94 35.52
C GLU A 94 -13.77 88.40 35.09
N ALA A 95 -12.70 89.18 35.28
CA ALA A 95 -11.33 88.73 34.98
C ALA A 95 -10.87 87.60 35.92
N ILE A 96 -11.15 87.71 37.22
CA ILE A 96 -10.83 86.64 38.19
C ILE A 96 -11.64 85.37 37.88
N GLN A 97 -12.91 85.50 37.51
CA GLN A 97 -13.74 84.36 37.10
C GLN A 97 -13.24 83.71 35.79
N ALA A 98 -12.78 84.51 34.82
CA ALA A 98 -12.19 83.99 33.58
C ALA A 98 -10.86 83.25 33.83
N ASP A 99 -10.01 83.76 34.73
CA ASP A 99 -8.75 83.10 35.10
C ASP A 99 -8.99 81.80 35.90
N ILE A 100 -10.00 81.76 36.78
CA ILE A 100 -10.44 80.50 37.43
C ILE A 100 -10.90 79.47 36.39
N GLN A 101 -11.73 79.86 35.42
CA GLN A 101 -12.18 78.95 34.35
C GLN A 101 -11.03 78.45 33.47
N ARG A 102 -10.02 79.30 33.23
CA ARG A 102 -8.79 78.92 32.51
C ARG A 102 -8.01 77.86 33.29
N ASN A 103 -7.71 78.11 34.56
CA ASN A 103 -6.98 77.17 35.42
C ASN A 103 -7.76 75.85 35.60
N GLU A 104 -9.10 75.89 35.71
CA GLU A 104 -9.92 74.68 35.71
C GLU A 104 -9.81 73.88 34.41
N MET A 105 -9.81 74.55 33.25
CA MET A 105 -9.64 73.89 31.95
C MET A 105 -8.25 73.24 31.84
N GLU A 106 -7.20 73.96 32.24
CA GLU A 106 -5.83 73.45 32.26
C GLU A 106 -5.67 72.27 33.23
N CYS A 107 -6.21 72.34 34.44
CA CYS A 107 -6.26 71.21 35.37
C CYS A 107 -6.92 69.97 34.75
N ARG A 108 -8.10 70.11 34.09
CA ARG A 108 -8.78 68.99 33.42
C ARG A 108 -7.96 68.40 32.26
N GLN A 109 -7.22 69.24 31.52
CA GLN A 109 -6.32 68.78 30.45
C GLN A 109 -5.12 68.00 31.03
N VAL A 110 -4.48 68.51 32.08
CA VAL A 110 -3.36 67.84 32.76
C VAL A 110 -3.81 66.54 33.45
N GLU A 111 -4.98 66.52 34.10
CA GLU A 111 -5.59 65.31 34.66
C GLU A 111 -5.84 64.23 33.60
N THR A 112 -6.28 64.62 32.41
CA THR A 112 -6.50 63.70 31.29
C THR A 112 -5.18 63.10 30.81
N ARG A 113 -4.14 63.93 30.62
CA ARG A 113 -2.78 63.47 30.31
C ARG A 113 -2.23 62.53 31.39
N ILE A 114 -2.42 62.83 32.67
CA ILE A 114 -2.02 61.95 33.79
C ILE A 114 -2.76 60.60 33.72
N ARG A 115 -4.05 60.59 33.36
CA ARG A 115 -4.84 59.35 33.20
C ARG A 115 -4.31 58.49 32.05
N GLU A 116 -4.00 59.09 30.91
CA GLU A 116 -3.35 58.41 29.77
C GLU A 116 -1.97 57.87 30.15
N LEU A 117 -1.15 58.68 30.83
CA LEU A 117 0.20 58.30 31.23
C LEU A 117 0.21 57.16 32.26
N LYS A 118 -0.79 57.10 33.16
CA LYS A 118 -1.00 55.95 34.06
C LYS A 118 -1.29 54.65 33.29
N GLY A 119 -2.06 54.73 32.20
CA GLY A 119 -2.28 53.60 31.29
C GLY A 119 -0.98 53.14 30.63
N GLN A 120 -0.20 54.08 30.08
CA GLN A 120 1.10 53.80 29.48
C GLN A 120 2.08 53.19 30.49
N TYR A 121 2.13 53.71 31.71
CA TYR A 121 2.97 53.18 32.80
C TYR A 121 2.60 51.74 33.18
N ALA A 122 1.30 51.43 33.29
CA ALA A 122 0.84 50.07 33.55
C ALA A 122 1.27 49.10 32.45
N THR A 123 1.14 49.49 31.17
CA THR A 123 1.59 48.68 30.04
C THR A 123 3.11 48.48 30.00
N ALA A 124 3.89 49.55 30.21
CA ALA A 124 5.35 49.46 30.24
C ALA A 124 5.84 48.58 31.40
N ARG A 125 5.23 48.72 32.58
CA ARG A 125 5.55 47.89 33.76
C ARG A 125 5.21 46.42 33.54
N GLN A 126 4.13 46.10 32.82
CA GLN A 126 3.82 44.72 32.43
C GLN A 126 4.88 44.14 31.48
N ARG A 127 5.35 44.92 30.49
CA ARG A 127 6.42 44.49 29.57
C ARG A 127 7.75 44.27 30.30
N PHE A 128 8.12 45.16 31.21
CA PHE A 128 9.29 45.00 32.06
C PHE A 128 9.23 43.71 32.88
N GLU A 129 8.10 43.40 33.52
CA GLU A 129 7.95 42.18 34.32
C GLU A 129 8.00 40.90 33.44
N GLN A 130 7.43 40.94 32.24
CA GLN A 130 7.55 39.84 31.25
C GLN A 130 9.00 39.65 30.78
N ALA A 131 9.72 40.72 30.47
CA ALA A 131 11.13 40.68 30.10
C ALA A 131 11.98 40.11 31.26
N ARG A 132 11.69 40.54 32.49
CA ARG A 132 12.34 40.07 33.71
C ARG A 132 12.14 38.56 33.94
N GLN A 133 10.90 38.08 33.84
CA GLN A 133 10.58 36.65 33.95
C GLN A 133 11.29 35.83 32.87
N THR A 134 11.36 36.34 31.65
CA THR A 134 12.06 35.69 30.52
C THR A 134 13.56 35.58 30.80
N ARG A 135 14.21 36.66 31.23
CA ARG A 135 15.61 36.68 31.65
C ARG A 135 15.85 35.69 32.79
N ASP A 136 15.04 35.73 33.85
CA ASP A 136 15.26 34.90 35.05
C ASP A 136 15.08 33.41 34.73
N GLY A 137 14.11 33.05 33.88
CA GLY A 137 13.96 31.69 33.35
C GLY A 137 15.16 31.22 32.51
N LEU A 138 15.66 32.07 31.60
CA LEU A 138 16.86 31.78 30.80
C LEU A 138 18.11 31.65 31.67
N ARG A 139 18.26 32.50 32.69
CA ARG A 139 19.37 32.50 33.64
C ARG A 139 19.41 31.21 34.45
N CYS A 140 18.25 30.71 34.89
CA CYS A 140 18.13 29.38 35.50
C CYS A 140 18.45 28.26 34.48
N ALA A 141 18.03 28.38 33.22
CA ALA A 141 18.26 27.38 32.18
C ALA A 141 19.73 27.25 31.70
N VAL A 142 20.60 28.19 32.09
CA VAL A 142 22.06 28.14 31.87
C VAL A 142 22.86 28.05 33.18
N ALA A 143 22.20 27.99 34.34
CA ALA A 143 22.86 27.94 35.64
C ALA A 143 23.68 26.64 35.79
N GLY A 144 25.00 26.76 35.76
CA GLY A 144 25.95 25.63 35.78
C GLY A 144 26.65 25.34 34.45
N GLY A 145 26.28 26.02 33.35
CA GLY A 145 27.04 25.99 32.11
C GLY A 145 28.12 27.08 32.05
N ASP A 146 29.24 26.79 31.38
CA ASP A 146 30.21 27.80 30.94
C ASP A 146 30.13 27.95 29.41
N ARG A 147 30.00 29.19 28.95
CA ARG A 147 29.96 29.58 27.53
C ARG A 147 31.27 29.21 26.81
N THR A 148 32.39 29.33 27.51
CA THR A 148 33.74 29.09 26.98
C THR A 148 33.96 27.60 26.74
N SER A 149 33.69 26.77 27.76
CA SER A 149 33.66 25.32 27.70
C SER A 149 32.72 24.82 26.60
N THR A 150 31.49 25.34 26.54
CA THR A 150 30.50 24.98 25.51
C THR A 150 31.03 25.25 24.10
N GLN A 151 31.68 26.40 23.88
CA GLN A 151 32.28 26.76 22.60
C GLN A 151 33.50 25.88 22.26
N ALA A 152 34.30 25.49 23.27
CA ALA A 152 35.41 24.56 23.10
C ALA A 152 34.91 23.17 22.67
N THR A 153 33.86 22.63 23.30
CA THR A 153 33.23 21.35 22.90
C THR A 153 32.76 21.37 21.45
N ILE A 154 32.14 22.47 20.98
CA ILE A 154 31.71 22.60 19.58
C ILE A 154 32.92 22.56 18.62
N ASN A 155 34.03 23.22 18.99
CA ASN A 155 35.23 23.27 18.16
C ASN A 155 35.96 21.91 18.13
N GLU A 156 36.07 21.24 19.28
CA GLU A 156 36.65 19.89 19.39
C GLU A 156 35.82 18.86 18.61
N ALA A 157 34.49 18.93 18.71
CA ALA A 157 33.58 18.08 17.94
C ALA A 157 33.75 18.28 16.43
N LYS A 158 33.86 19.53 15.95
CA LYS A 158 34.16 19.83 14.53
C LYS A 158 35.49 19.21 14.08
N GLN A 159 36.56 19.39 14.87
CA GLN A 159 37.88 18.86 14.52
C GLN A 159 37.91 17.33 14.50
N LYS A 160 37.27 16.66 15.47
CA LYS A 160 37.09 15.19 15.48
C LYS A 160 36.31 14.72 14.26
N ARG A 161 35.18 15.38 13.96
CA ARG A 161 34.33 15.07 12.81
C ARG A 161 35.08 15.18 11.48
N GLU A 162 35.86 16.24 11.28
CA GLU A 162 36.70 16.41 10.08
C GLU A 162 37.71 15.24 9.94
N GLY A 163 38.38 14.85 11.02
CA GLY A 163 39.27 13.70 11.04
C GLY A 163 38.59 12.37 10.72
N LEU A 164 37.36 12.15 11.20
CA LEU A 164 36.58 10.94 10.91
C LEU A 164 36.07 10.92 9.45
N VAL A 165 35.66 12.05 8.90
CA VAL A 165 35.25 12.16 7.49
C VAL A 165 36.40 11.83 6.54
N VAL A 166 37.65 12.21 6.89
CA VAL A 166 38.84 11.80 6.13
C VAL A 166 39.01 10.27 6.18
N LYS A 167 38.94 9.65 7.37
CA LYS A 167 39.05 8.18 7.53
C LYS A 167 37.96 7.40 6.78
N ILE A 168 36.74 7.94 6.69
CA ILE A 168 35.67 7.34 5.88
C ILE A 168 36.06 7.37 4.41
N ARG A 169 36.49 8.52 3.87
CA ARG A 169 36.92 8.64 2.46
C ARG A 169 38.11 7.73 2.13
N GLU A 170 39.06 7.59 3.04
CA GLU A 170 40.17 6.63 2.91
C GLU A 170 39.66 5.20 2.85
N THR A 171 38.76 4.81 3.76
CA THR A 171 38.16 3.47 3.81
C THR A 171 37.29 3.18 2.57
N GLU A 172 36.59 4.18 2.02
CA GLU A 172 35.86 4.09 0.76
C GLU A 172 36.81 3.90 -0.43
N ALA A 173 37.91 4.66 -0.48
CA ALA A 173 38.94 4.49 -1.49
C ALA A 173 39.60 3.10 -1.42
N GLU A 174 39.86 2.58 -0.22
CA GLU A 174 40.31 1.20 0.02
C GLU A 174 39.29 0.17 -0.52
N ILE A 175 38.00 0.33 -0.23
CA ILE A 175 36.94 -0.56 -0.75
C ILE A 175 36.87 -0.52 -2.28
N VAL A 176 36.98 0.66 -2.89
CA VAL A 176 36.96 0.83 -4.36
C VAL A 176 38.23 0.25 -4.99
N ALA A 177 39.40 0.44 -4.38
CA ALA A 177 40.65 -0.16 -4.82
C ALA A 177 40.59 -1.70 -4.72
N LEU A 178 40.13 -2.23 -3.60
CA LEU A 178 39.94 -3.67 -3.39
C LEU A 178 38.97 -4.27 -4.44
N ARG A 179 37.84 -3.61 -4.72
CA ARG A 179 36.91 -4.02 -5.79
C ARG A 179 37.59 -4.08 -7.16
N LYS A 180 38.39 -3.06 -7.52
CA LYS A 180 39.15 -3.04 -8.78
C LYS A 180 40.18 -4.16 -8.85
N THR A 181 40.93 -4.39 -7.78
CA THR A 181 41.92 -5.48 -7.70
C THR A 181 41.25 -6.85 -7.83
N VAL A 182 40.16 -7.10 -7.09
CA VAL A 182 39.41 -8.37 -7.17
C VAL A 182 38.84 -8.60 -8.58
N LEU A 183 38.27 -7.57 -9.23
CA LEU A 183 37.77 -7.70 -10.61
C LEU A 183 38.89 -7.93 -11.64
N ARG A 184 40.05 -7.28 -11.47
CA ARG A 184 41.21 -7.45 -12.35
C ARG A 184 41.86 -8.83 -12.22
N ASP A 185 41.91 -9.35 -10.99
CA ASP A 185 42.60 -10.61 -10.67
C ASP A 185 41.67 -11.83 -10.81
N ALA A 186 40.36 -11.61 -10.94
CA ALA A 186 39.35 -12.65 -11.19
C ALA A 186 39.43 -13.19 -12.63
N ARG A 187 39.58 -14.52 -12.76
CA ARG A 187 39.55 -15.21 -14.06
C ARG A 187 38.13 -15.37 -14.64
N ILE A 188 37.13 -15.35 -13.78
CA ILE A 188 35.70 -15.49 -14.13
C ILE A 188 34.95 -14.46 -13.29
N VAL A 189 34.11 -13.65 -13.94
CA VAL A 189 33.25 -12.67 -13.28
C VAL A 189 31.79 -13.02 -13.58
N GLY A 190 31.05 -13.40 -12.55
CA GLY A 190 29.60 -13.63 -12.64
C GLY A 190 28.82 -12.35 -12.37
N SER A 191 27.85 -12.03 -13.24
CA SER A 191 26.93 -10.91 -13.09
C SER A 191 25.60 -11.23 -13.78
N THR A 192 24.50 -10.64 -13.33
CA THR A 192 23.28 -10.56 -14.14
C THR A 192 23.50 -9.56 -15.29
N CYS A 193 22.76 -9.71 -16.39
CA CYS A 193 22.82 -8.77 -17.52
C CYS A 193 22.43 -7.35 -17.08
N THR A 194 21.40 -7.23 -16.25
CA THR A 194 20.93 -5.97 -15.68
C THR A 194 21.99 -5.28 -14.82
N THR A 195 22.68 -6.01 -13.94
CA THR A 195 23.78 -5.44 -13.14
C THR A 195 24.96 -5.02 -14.01
N ALA A 196 25.29 -5.78 -15.06
CA ALA A 196 26.34 -5.41 -16.00
C ALA A 196 26.00 -4.09 -16.74
N TYR A 197 24.75 -3.97 -17.22
CA TYR A 197 24.20 -2.77 -17.87
C TYR A 197 24.25 -1.54 -16.97
N LEU A 198 23.76 -1.65 -15.72
CA LEU A 198 23.71 -0.53 -14.77
C LEU A 198 25.10 -0.10 -14.28
N THR A 199 25.98 -1.05 -13.98
CA THR A 199 27.26 -0.75 -13.29
C THR A 199 28.26 -0.01 -14.19
N LYS A 200 28.23 -0.24 -15.52
CA LYS A 200 29.12 0.35 -16.55
C LYS A 200 30.65 0.26 -16.32
N LYS A 201 31.10 -0.29 -15.19
CA LYS A 201 32.49 -0.37 -14.71
C LYS A 201 32.99 -1.81 -14.53
N ILE A 202 32.25 -2.79 -15.07
CA ILE A 202 32.61 -4.21 -15.04
C ILE A 202 33.85 -4.55 -15.88
N GLY A 203 34.13 -3.76 -16.93
CA GLY A 203 35.29 -3.94 -17.81
C GLY A 203 34.95 -4.65 -19.12
N GLN A 204 35.98 -5.18 -19.78
CA GLN A 204 35.87 -6.01 -20.97
C GLN A 204 36.53 -7.36 -20.72
N PHE A 205 36.01 -8.40 -21.37
CA PHE A 205 36.45 -9.79 -21.22
C PHE A 205 36.76 -10.39 -22.59
N ASP A 206 37.63 -11.39 -22.64
CA ASP A 206 37.99 -12.01 -23.92
C ASP A 206 36.85 -12.93 -24.41
N LEU A 207 36.15 -13.57 -23.45
CA LEU A 207 34.92 -14.35 -23.63
C LEU A 207 33.80 -13.81 -22.72
N VAL A 208 32.61 -13.59 -23.27
CA VAL A 208 31.36 -13.43 -22.50
C VAL A 208 30.44 -14.61 -22.77
N ILE A 209 29.88 -15.19 -21.71
CA ILE A 209 28.82 -16.20 -21.78
C ILE A 209 27.54 -15.57 -21.24
N VAL A 210 26.48 -15.52 -22.04
CA VAL A 210 25.14 -15.13 -21.61
C VAL A 210 24.31 -16.40 -21.54
N ASP A 211 23.99 -16.85 -20.32
CA ASP A 211 23.15 -18.02 -20.07
C ASP A 211 21.69 -17.62 -19.80
N GLU A 212 20.76 -18.56 -20.03
CA GLU A 212 19.30 -18.31 -20.06
C GLU A 212 18.89 -17.10 -20.93
N ALA A 213 19.64 -16.84 -22.01
CA ALA A 213 19.50 -15.69 -22.90
C ALA A 213 18.16 -15.63 -23.65
N SER A 214 17.34 -16.68 -23.57
CA SER A 214 15.97 -16.68 -24.07
C SER A 214 15.01 -15.88 -23.18
N MET A 215 15.33 -15.68 -21.89
CA MET A 215 14.56 -14.82 -20.97
C MET A 215 14.95 -13.33 -21.05
N VAL A 216 16.17 -13.05 -21.52
CA VAL A 216 16.80 -11.74 -21.38
C VAL A 216 16.37 -10.83 -22.54
N LEU A 217 16.01 -9.58 -22.23
CA LEU A 217 15.65 -8.59 -23.24
C LEU A 217 16.81 -8.37 -24.22
N ARG A 218 16.52 -8.33 -25.53
CA ARG A 218 17.55 -8.19 -26.59
C ARG A 218 18.55 -7.04 -26.34
N PRO A 219 18.16 -5.84 -25.85
CA PRO A 219 19.12 -4.78 -25.52
C PRO A 219 20.11 -5.13 -24.40
N GLU A 220 19.70 -5.92 -23.40
CA GLU A 220 20.58 -6.39 -22.31
C GLU A 220 21.55 -7.46 -22.80
N VAL A 221 21.11 -8.37 -23.67
CA VAL A 221 21.99 -9.35 -24.34
C VAL A 221 22.99 -8.64 -25.23
N TRP A 222 22.54 -7.66 -26.02
CA TRP A 222 23.41 -6.83 -26.88
C TRP A 222 24.48 -6.08 -26.08
N PHE A 223 24.09 -5.41 -24.98
CA PHE A 223 25.04 -4.74 -24.11
C PHE A 223 26.06 -5.73 -23.52
N SER A 224 25.59 -6.87 -23.01
CA SER A 224 26.46 -7.87 -22.37
C SER A 224 27.43 -8.49 -23.37
N ALA A 225 26.96 -8.80 -24.58
CA ALA A 225 27.79 -9.24 -25.70
C ALA A 225 28.87 -8.18 -26.08
N GLY A 226 28.54 -6.89 -26.00
CA GLY A 226 29.47 -5.78 -26.23
C GLY A 226 30.59 -5.64 -25.18
N LEU A 227 30.55 -6.41 -24.08
CA LEU A 227 31.67 -6.52 -23.13
C LEU A 227 32.75 -7.51 -23.62
N ALA A 228 32.48 -8.32 -24.64
CA ALA A 228 33.44 -9.26 -25.20
C ALA A 228 34.43 -8.60 -26.17
N ARG A 229 35.68 -9.06 -26.16
CA ARG A 229 36.73 -8.68 -27.13
C ARG A 229 36.87 -9.67 -28.27
N GLU A 230 36.78 -10.97 -27.98
CA GLU A 230 36.98 -12.02 -28.98
C GLU A 230 35.72 -12.83 -29.26
N ARG A 231 35.02 -13.28 -28.20
CA ARG A 231 33.96 -14.31 -28.33
C ARG A 231 32.77 -14.05 -27.43
N VAL A 232 31.59 -14.34 -27.97
CA VAL A 232 30.33 -14.38 -27.22
C VAL A 232 29.72 -15.77 -27.38
N VAL A 233 29.31 -16.37 -26.27
CA VAL A 233 28.51 -17.60 -26.25
C VAL A 233 27.14 -17.25 -25.70
N ILE A 234 26.10 -17.56 -26.49
CA ILE A 234 24.70 -17.40 -26.10
C ILE A 234 24.15 -18.79 -25.79
N SER A 235 23.73 -18.99 -24.54
CA SER A 235 23.13 -20.21 -24.01
C SER A 235 21.71 -19.91 -23.51
N GLY A 236 20.83 -20.91 -23.56
CA GLY A 236 19.42 -20.77 -23.21
C GLY A 236 18.53 -21.61 -24.12
N ASP A 237 17.24 -21.61 -23.82
CA ASP A 237 16.24 -22.41 -24.54
C ASP A 237 15.06 -21.53 -24.99
N PHE A 238 14.98 -21.27 -26.29
CA PHE A 238 13.87 -20.51 -26.90
C PHE A 238 12.55 -21.29 -26.93
N ARG A 239 12.51 -22.57 -26.54
CA ARG A 239 11.27 -23.33 -26.27
C ARG A 239 10.78 -23.16 -24.84
N GLN A 240 11.52 -22.48 -23.96
CA GLN A 240 11.12 -22.10 -22.60
C GLN A 240 10.63 -20.64 -22.54
N ILE A 241 10.57 -20.04 -21.34
CA ILE A 241 9.95 -18.73 -21.11
C ILE A 241 10.69 -17.60 -21.87
N PRO A 242 9.99 -16.81 -22.71
CA PRO A 242 10.54 -15.66 -23.41
C PRO A 242 10.65 -14.42 -22.47
N PRO A 243 11.22 -13.29 -22.94
CA PRO A 243 11.34 -12.08 -22.13
C PRO A 243 9.98 -11.50 -21.74
N ILE A 244 9.85 -11.05 -20.49
CA ILE A 244 8.59 -10.51 -19.96
C ILE A 244 8.44 -9.04 -20.37
N VAL A 245 7.51 -8.76 -21.28
CA VAL A 245 7.15 -7.39 -21.71
C VAL A 245 5.69 -7.10 -21.37
N THR A 246 5.43 -5.97 -20.71
CA THR A 246 4.09 -5.59 -20.19
C THR A 246 3.24 -4.82 -21.21
N THR A 247 3.75 -4.57 -22.41
CA THR A 247 3.07 -3.82 -23.47
C THR A 247 1.87 -4.58 -24.04
N GLN A 248 0.86 -3.83 -24.50
CA GLN A 248 -0.23 -4.35 -25.33
C GLN A 248 -0.10 -3.90 -26.80
N GLN A 249 0.98 -3.20 -27.15
CA GLN A 249 1.24 -2.75 -28.51
C GLN A 249 2.11 -3.77 -29.24
N GLU A 250 1.55 -4.39 -30.27
CA GLU A 250 2.20 -5.45 -31.06
C GLU A 250 3.57 -5.02 -31.60
N ALA A 251 3.69 -3.80 -32.12
CA ALA A 251 4.97 -3.28 -32.64
C ALA A 251 6.08 -3.25 -31.56
N ILE A 252 5.75 -2.93 -30.31
CA ILE A 252 6.73 -2.95 -29.20
C ILE A 252 7.03 -4.41 -28.78
N PHE A 253 6.02 -5.29 -28.83
CA PHE A 253 6.21 -6.70 -28.51
C PHE A 253 7.13 -7.40 -29.53
N GLN A 254 6.99 -7.13 -30.82
CA GLN A 254 7.89 -7.66 -31.86
C GLN A 254 9.34 -7.14 -31.69
N GLU A 255 9.53 -5.95 -31.13
CA GLU A 255 10.88 -5.38 -30.93
C GLU A 255 11.56 -5.72 -29.59
N LEU A 256 10.81 -6.10 -28.55
CA LEU A 256 11.36 -6.36 -27.21
C LEU A 256 10.99 -7.73 -26.62
N GLY A 257 9.87 -8.32 -27.05
CA GLY A 257 9.34 -9.59 -26.54
C GLY A 257 9.82 -10.84 -27.29
N LEU A 258 10.50 -10.67 -28.43
CA LEU A 258 11.21 -11.75 -29.10
C LEU A 258 12.56 -12.01 -28.42
N ASP A 259 12.87 -13.28 -28.17
CA ASP A 259 14.16 -13.69 -27.63
C ASP A 259 15.30 -13.59 -28.67
N SER A 260 16.54 -13.71 -28.20
CA SER A 260 17.75 -13.55 -29.03
C SER A 260 17.91 -14.63 -30.12
N PHE A 261 17.37 -15.84 -29.91
CA PHE A 261 17.43 -16.90 -30.91
C PHE A 261 16.37 -16.67 -32.00
N THR A 262 15.15 -16.32 -31.60
CA THR A 262 14.07 -15.94 -32.53
C THR A 262 14.46 -14.72 -33.38
N ALA A 263 15.06 -13.70 -32.77
CA ALA A 263 15.53 -12.50 -33.48
C ALA A 263 16.68 -12.74 -34.47
N THR A 264 17.38 -13.87 -34.37
CA THR A 264 18.49 -14.25 -35.26
C THR A 264 18.13 -15.43 -36.18
N GLU A 265 16.85 -15.80 -36.24
CA GLU A 265 16.31 -16.94 -37.01
C GLU A 265 16.90 -18.32 -36.60
N ARG A 266 17.48 -18.40 -35.41
CA ARG A 266 18.14 -19.60 -34.84
C ARG A 266 17.18 -20.47 -34.04
N THR A 267 15.99 -20.71 -34.57
CA THR A 267 14.88 -21.43 -33.89
C THR A 267 14.72 -22.89 -34.33
N LYS A 268 15.59 -23.38 -35.22
CA LYS A 268 15.64 -24.78 -35.67
C LYS A 268 16.89 -25.47 -35.13
N PRO A 269 16.83 -26.73 -34.66
CA PRO A 269 17.98 -27.43 -34.07
C PRO A 269 19.22 -27.56 -34.96
N ASP A 270 19.07 -27.40 -36.27
CA ASP A 270 20.09 -27.49 -37.32
C ASP A 270 20.56 -26.10 -37.85
N ALA A 271 20.11 -24.99 -37.25
CA ALA A 271 20.50 -23.65 -37.68
C ALA A 271 22.04 -23.43 -37.61
N PRO A 272 22.70 -22.90 -38.67
CA PRO A 272 24.17 -22.79 -38.71
C PRO A 272 24.79 -21.99 -37.57
N GLY A 273 25.49 -22.66 -36.64
CA GLY A 273 26.07 -22.06 -35.44
C GLY A 273 25.14 -22.05 -34.22
N LEU A 274 24.02 -22.78 -34.26
CA LEU A 274 23.32 -23.27 -33.08
C LEU A 274 23.79 -24.71 -32.81
N THR A 275 23.90 -25.11 -31.54
CA THR A 275 24.17 -26.49 -31.15
C THR A 275 23.15 -26.91 -30.10
N MET A 276 22.17 -27.73 -30.50
CA MET A 276 21.20 -28.31 -29.56
C MET A 276 21.86 -29.44 -28.75
N LEU A 277 21.83 -29.32 -27.42
CA LEU A 277 22.15 -30.44 -26.52
C LEU A 277 20.97 -31.41 -26.47
N THR A 278 21.16 -32.64 -26.94
CA THR A 278 20.09 -33.63 -27.09
C THR A 278 19.95 -34.60 -25.90
N THR A 279 20.96 -34.68 -25.04
CA THR A 279 20.99 -35.58 -23.88
C THR A 279 20.65 -34.82 -22.60
N GLN A 280 19.57 -35.24 -21.92
CA GLN A 280 19.13 -34.65 -20.65
C GLN A 280 19.31 -35.63 -19.49
N TYR A 281 19.63 -35.09 -18.30
CA TYR A 281 19.97 -35.88 -17.10
C TYR A 281 18.94 -35.78 -15.97
N ARG A 282 18.02 -34.81 -16.02
CA ARG A 282 17.04 -34.47 -14.98
C ARG A 282 15.83 -35.40 -14.94
N MET A 283 15.02 -35.42 -16.00
CA MET A 283 13.69 -36.04 -16.01
C MET A 283 13.76 -37.57 -16.14
N HIS A 284 12.76 -38.27 -15.60
CA HIS A 284 12.44 -39.66 -15.96
C HIS A 284 12.14 -39.78 -17.48
N PRO A 285 12.42 -40.91 -18.17
CA PRO A 285 12.09 -41.09 -19.59
C PRO A 285 10.64 -40.78 -19.96
N GLU A 286 9.67 -41.20 -19.15
CA GLU A 286 8.24 -40.91 -19.37
C GLU A 286 7.94 -39.40 -19.29
N ILE A 287 8.47 -38.70 -18.28
CA ILE A 287 8.34 -37.24 -18.12
C ILE A 287 9.00 -36.50 -19.30
N CYS A 288 10.16 -36.97 -19.76
CA CYS A 288 10.83 -36.42 -20.93
C CYS A 288 10.01 -36.63 -22.22
N GLY A 289 9.27 -37.75 -22.33
CA GLY A 289 8.40 -38.07 -23.46
C GLY A 289 7.36 -36.98 -23.72
N LEU A 290 6.67 -36.55 -22.64
CA LEU A 290 5.58 -35.56 -22.64
C LEU A 290 5.90 -34.23 -23.36
N ILE A 291 7.17 -33.85 -23.44
CA ILE A 291 7.62 -32.60 -24.08
C ILE A 291 8.61 -32.80 -25.23
N SER A 292 9.33 -33.92 -25.28
CA SER A 292 10.37 -34.16 -26.31
C SER A 292 9.78 -34.11 -27.73
N GLY A 293 8.66 -34.79 -27.97
CA GLY A 293 7.99 -34.78 -29.28
C GLY A 293 7.52 -33.39 -29.69
N ALA A 294 6.70 -32.75 -28.85
CA ALA A 294 5.99 -31.52 -29.17
C ALA A 294 6.85 -30.25 -29.17
N MET A 295 7.88 -30.17 -28.31
CA MET A 295 8.72 -28.97 -28.16
C MET A 295 10.10 -29.12 -28.84
N TYR A 296 10.63 -30.36 -28.91
CA TYR A 296 12.02 -30.65 -29.29
C TYR A 296 12.15 -31.68 -30.43
N GLU A 297 11.09 -31.89 -31.22
CA GLU A 297 11.09 -32.77 -32.42
C GLU A 297 11.52 -34.23 -32.13
N GLY A 298 11.32 -34.71 -30.91
CA GLY A 298 11.76 -36.04 -30.45
C GLY A 298 13.29 -36.18 -30.30
N LYS A 299 14.05 -35.09 -30.40
CA LYS A 299 15.52 -35.09 -30.32
C LYS A 299 16.03 -35.15 -28.88
N LEU A 300 15.23 -34.73 -27.90
CA LEU A 300 15.60 -34.75 -26.48
C LEU A 300 15.46 -36.16 -25.89
N ARG A 301 16.54 -36.69 -25.30
CA ARG A 301 16.67 -38.07 -24.82
C ARG A 301 17.21 -38.11 -23.39
N THR A 302 16.61 -38.92 -22.53
CA THR A 302 17.11 -39.18 -21.18
C THR A 302 18.39 -40.00 -21.22
N PHE A 303 19.44 -39.56 -20.52
CA PHE A 303 20.64 -40.36 -20.33
C PHE A 303 20.34 -41.58 -19.44
N PRO A 304 20.73 -42.81 -19.85
CA PRO A 304 20.40 -44.04 -19.12
C PRO A 304 21.32 -44.26 -17.91
N THR A 305 21.14 -43.47 -16.84
CA THR A 305 21.74 -43.75 -15.52
C THR A 305 20.89 -44.75 -14.76
N LYS A 306 21.52 -45.67 -14.02
CA LYS A 306 20.89 -46.33 -12.87
C LYS A 306 20.65 -45.29 -11.77
N LYS A 307 19.60 -44.46 -11.91
CA LYS A 307 19.29 -43.41 -10.93
C LYS A 307 19.06 -44.06 -9.56
N LYS A 308 19.82 -43.60 -8.57
CA LYS A 308 19.58 -43.88 -7.17
C LYS A 308 18.32 -43.09 -6.81
N VAL A 309 17.26 -43.77 -6.37
CA VAL A 309 16.00 -43.11 -5.97
C VAL A 309 16.33 -42.03 -4.95
N LEU A 310 15.92 -40.79 -5.22
CA LEU A 310 16.37 -39.59 -4.50
C LEU A 310 15.61 -39.37 -3.16
N GLY A 311 14.99 -40.42 -2.61
CA GLY A 311 14.24 -40.37 -1.36
C GLY A 311 13.34 -41.61 -1.21
N ARG A 312 12.29 -41.49 -0.39
CA ARG A 312 11.23 -42.50 -0.30
C ARG A 312 10.33 -42.42 -1.55
N LEU A 313 9.98 -43.55 -2.14
CA LEU A 313 8.99 -43.59 -3.22
C LEU A 313 7.62 -43.10 -2.72
N PRO A 314 6.84 -42.36 -3.52
CA PRO A 314 5.44 -42.07 -3.20
C PRO A 314 4.63 -43.36 -3.02
N PRO A 315 3.70 -43.42 -2.06
CA PRO A 315 2.85 -44.59 -1.84
C PRO A 315 1.84 -44.75 -2.99
N ASN A 316 1.25 -45.94 -3.11
CA ASN A 316 0.08 -46.20 -3.95
C ASN A 316 -1.01 -45.13 -3.68
N PRO A 317 -1.62 -44.51 -4.70
CA PRO A 317 -1.51 -44.76 -6.14
C PRO A 317 -0.44 -43.93 -6.90
N PHE A 318 0.39 -43.16 -6.19
CA PHE A 318 1.36 -42.22 -6.75
C PHE A 318 2.71 -42.84 -7.14
N GLU A 319 2.84 -44.16 -7.11
CA GLU A 319 4.09 -44.90 -7.38
C GLU A 319 4.64 -44.63 -8.79
N LYS A 320 3.76 -44.45 -9.78
CA LYS A 320 4.14 -44.23 -11.19
C LYS A 320 4.73 -42.83 -11.43
N PRO A 321 5.74 -42.69 -12.31
CA PRO A 321 6.34 -41.40 -12.69
C PRO A 321 5.34 -40.35 -13.17
N LEU A 322 4.22 -40.77 -13.76
CA LEU A 322 3.14 -39.92 -14.25
C LEU A 322 1.83 -40.22 -13.52
N THR A 323 1.26 -39.22 -12.84
CA THR A 323 -0.04 -39.36 -12.16
C THR A 323 -0.95 -38.16 -12.44
N ILE A 324 -2.25 -38.39 -12.68
CA ILE A 324 -3.28 -37.36 -12.68
C ILE A 324 -4.19 -37.56 -11.47
N ILE A 325 -4.48 -36.48 -10.74
CA ILE A 325 -5.57 -36.42 -9.76
C ILE A 325 -6.75 -35.75 -10.47
N ASP A 326 -7.74 -36.54 -10.88
CA ASP A 326 -8.92 -36.02 -11.59
C ASP A 326 -9.97 -35.53 -10.60
N THR A 327 -10.25 -34.23 -10.68
CA THR A 327 -11.22 -33.53 -9.83
C THR A 327 -12.63 -33.45 -10.42
N SER A 328 -12.86 -34.01 -11.63
CA SER A 328 -14.16 -33.97 -12.34
C SER A 328 -15.36 -34.29 -11.45
N ASP A 329 -15.26 -35.36 -10.64
CA ASP A 329 -16.29 -35.90 -9.76
C ASP A 329 -16.78 -34.95 -8.65
N LEU A 330 -15.99 -33.95 -8.27
CA LEU A 330 -16.35 -32.98 -7.25
C LEU A 330 -16.92 -31.68 -7.83
N TRP A 331 -17.06 -31.60 -9.15
CA TRP A 331 -17.55 -30.43 -9.88
C TRP A 331 -16.92 -29.10 -9.39
N PRO A 332 -15.58 -28.99 -9.35
CA PRO A 332 -14.90 -27.79 -8.87
C PRO A 332 -15.34 -26.52 -9.61
N PHE A 333 -15.31 -25.40 -8.89
CA PHE A 333 -15.69 -24.09 -9.40
C PHE A 333 -14.50 -23.10 -9.38
N GLU A 334 -14.09 -22.65 -10.56
CA GLU A 334 -13.13 -21.56 -10.79
C GLU A 334 -13.77 -20.20 -10.45
N SER A 335 -12.97 -19.29 -9.93
CA SER A 335 -13.35 -17.89 -9.73
C SER A 335 -12.18 -16.96 -10.05
N ARG A 336 -12.46 -15.66 -10.19
CA ARG A 336 -11.46 -14.61 -10.45
C ARG A 336 -11.52 -13.49 -9.42
N ASN A 337 -10.34 -13.05 -9.00
CA ASN A 337 -10.18 -11.91 -8.09
C ASN A 337 -10.29 -10.56 -8.83
N ALA A 338 -10.19 -9.44 -8.09
CA ALA A 338 -10.23 -8.09 -8.65
C ALA A 338 -9.16 -7.80 -9.74
N SER A 339 -8.06 -8.56 -9.77
CA SER A 339 -7.00 -8.48 -10.78
C SER A 339 -7.21 -9.46 -11.96
N PHE A 340 -8.38 -10.09 -12.06
CA PHE A 340 -8.76 -11.11 -13.06
C PHE A 340 -7.90 -12.39 -13.06
N SER A 341 -7.08 -12.62 -12.04
CA SER A 341 -6.33 -13.86 -11.87
C SER A 341 -7.27 -14.97 -11.38
N ARG A 342 -7.17 -16.15 -11.99
CA ARG A 342 -7.98 -17.33 -11.65
C ARG A 342 -7.51 -17.96 -10.34
N PHE A 343 -8.45 -18.54 -9.61
CA PHE A 343 -8.21 -19.40 -8.45
C PHE A 343 -9.36 -20.41 -8.29
N ASN A 344 -9.07 -21.51 -7.62
CA ASN A 344 -10.00 -22.61 -7.37
C ASN A 344 -9.70 -23.14 -5.96
N THR A 345 -10.56 -22.78 -5.02
CA THR A 345 -10.33 -23.07 -3.60
C THR A 345 -10.44 -24.56 -3.28
N LEU A 346 -11.29 -25.31 -4.00
CA LEU A 346 -11.35 -26.76 -3.82
C LEU A 346 -10.01 -27.40 -4.21
N HIS A 347 -9.43 -27.00 -5.35
CA HIS A 347 -8.09 -27.47 -5.74
C HIS A 347 -7.03 -27.08 -4.70
N ALA A 348 -7.06 -25.85 -4.17
CA ALA A 348 -6.09 -25.42 -3.17
C ALA A 348 -6.14 -26.26 -1.88
N LEU A 349 -7.33 -26.69 -1.47
CA LEU A 349 -7.52 -27.60 -0.33
C LEU A 349 -7.06 -29.03 -0.63
N LEU A 350 -7.30 -29.52 -1.86
CA LEU A 350 -6.82 -30.83 -2.31
C LEU A 350 -5.29 -30.86 -2.39
N VAL A 351 -4.66 -29.77 -2.86
CA VAL A 351 -3.19 -29.61 -2.83
C VAL A 351 -2.67 -29.67 -1.39
N ARG A 352 -3.29 -28.96 -0.43
CA ARG A 352 -2.91 -29.06 0.99
C ARG A 352 -3.08 -30.48 1.54
N LYS A 353 -4.17 -31.18 1.21
CA LYS A 353 -4.35 -32.59 1.62
C LYS A 353 -3.28 -33.52 1.01
N PHE A 354 -2.95 -33.32 -0.27
CA PHE A 354 -1.87 -34.06 -0.95
C PHE A 354 -0.51 -33.85 -0.26
N VAL A 355 -0.14 -32.60 0.03
CA VAL A 355 1.11 -32.27 0.74
C VAL A 355 1.14 -32.91 2.13
N TRP A 356 0.04 -32.80 2.89
CA TRP A 356 -0.09 -33.45 4.20
C TRP A 356 0.11 -34.97 4.11
N HIS A 357 -0.58 -35.65 3.19
CA HIS A 357 -0.45 -37.10 2.99
C HIS A 357 0.99 -37.50 2.61
N PHE A 358 1.65 -36.74 1.73
CA PHE A 358 3.06 -36.97 1.36
C PHE A 358 4.01 -36.73 2.53
N ARG A 359 3.72 -35.76 3.41
CA ARG A 359 4.53 -35.51 4.61
C ARG A 359 4.39 -36.63 5.63
N GLN A 360 3.16 -37.07 5.93
CA GLN A 360 2.89 -38.16 6.87
C GLN A 360 3.50 -39.49 6.42
N ASN A 361 3.56 -39.75 5.11
CA ASN A 361 4.25 -40.92 4.56
C ASN A 361 5.78 -40.76 4.45
N CYS A 362 6.38 -39.68 4.98
CA CYS A 362 7.81 -39.34 4.83
C CYS A 362 8.28 -39.38 3.36
N VAL A 363 7.43 -38.98 2.41
CA VAL A 363 7.82 -38.81 1.01
C VAL A 363 8.56 -37.48 0.84
N ILE A 364 8.12 -36.44 1.57
CA ILE A 364 8.74 -35.12 1.56
C ILE A 364 9.35 -34.82 2.95
N GLU A 365 10.60 -34.36 2.95
CA GLU A 365 11.34 -33.94 4.15
C GLU A 365 11.95 -32.54 4.00
N THR A 366 12.15 -32.09 2.75
CA THR A 366 12.71 -30.79 2.40
C THR A 366 11.93 -30.16 1.24
N ASN A 367 11.99 -28.84 1.12
CA ASN A 367 11.39 -28.10 0.01
C ASN A 367 11.92 -28.45 -1.39
N HIS A 368 13.00 -29.24 -1.50
CA HIS A 368 13.52 -29.82 -2.75
C HIS A 368 12.72 -31.07 -3.20
N ASP A 369 12.03 -31.74 -2.29
CA ASP A 369 11.32 -32.98 -2.61
C ASP A 369 10.05 -32.74 -3.43
N LEU A 370 9.33 -31.64 -3.17
CA LEU A 370 8.08 -31.34 -3.85
C LEU A 370 7.96 -29.86 -4.25
N GLY A 371 7.81 -29.65 -5.56
CA GLY A 371 7.40 -28.37 -6.14
C GLY A 371 5.91 -28.34 -6.48
N ILE A 372 5.25 -27.22 -6.19
CA ILE A 372 3.83 -26.99 -6.50
C ILE A 372 3.72 -25.80 -7.44
N CYS A 373 3.46 -26.11 -8.71
CA CYS A 373 3.36 -25.17 -9.81
C CYS A 373 1.89 -24.90 -10.15
N THR A 374 1.50 -23.65 -10.34
CA THR A 374 0.19 -23.30 -10.93
C THR A 374 0.34 -22.12 -11.90
N PRO A 375 -0.46 -22.00 -12.98
CA PRO A 375 -0.32 -20.88 -13.92
C PRO A 375 -0.65 -19.50 -13.32
N TYR A 376 -1.35 -19.43 -12.18
CA TYR A 376 -1.96 -18.19 -11.68
C TYR A 376 -1.47 -17.75 -10.31
N SER A 377 -1.08 -16.47 -10.20
CA SER A 377 -0.57 -15.91 -8.93
C SER A 377 -1.62 -15.84 -7.82
N ALA A 378 -2.92 -15.74 -8.15
CA ALA A 378 -3.99 -15.85 -7.16
C ALA A 378 -4.07 -17.26 -6.56
N GLN A 379 -3.97 -18.28 -7.40
CA GLN A 379 -4.00 -19.68 -6.96
C GLN A 379 -2.73 -20.05 -6.18
N ALA A 380 -1.55 -19.61 -6.63
CA ALA A 380 -0.29 -19.83 -5.91
C ALA A 380 -0.32 -19.24 -4.49
N ARG A 381 -0.80 -18.00 -4.33
CA ARG A 381 -0.96 -17.36 -3.00
C ARG A 381 -1.99 -18.09 -2.12
N LEU A 382 -3.10 -18.54 -2.70
CA LEU A 382 -4.14 -19.26 -1.97
C LEU A 382 -3.64 -20.62 -1.45
N ILE A 383 -2.88 -21.35 -2.28
CA ILE A 383 -2.21 -22.59 -1.89
C ILE A 383 -1.17 -22.31 -0.80
N GLN A 384 -0.27 -21.33 -1.00
CA GLN A 384 0.77 -21.00 -0.03
C GLN A 384 0.18 -20.69 1.36
N LYS A 385 -0.90 -19.88 1.42
CA LYS A 385 -1.59 -19.55 2.68
C LYS A 385 -2.25 -20.75 3.37
N LEU A 386 -2.66 -21.78 2.63
CA LEU A 386 -3.15 -23.04 3.20
C LEU A 386 -2.02 -23.95 3.71
N LEU A 387 -0.80 -23.78 3.20
CA LEU A 387 0.37 -24.58 3.59
C LEU A 387 1.11 -24.02 4.81
N GLU A 388 0.91 -22.75 5.16
CA GLU A 388 1.39 -22.18 6.43
C GLU A 388 0.74 -22.88 7.66
N GLU A 389 -0.42 -23.51 7.48
CA GLU A 389 -1.06 -24.35 8.50
C GLU A 389 -0.22 -25.63 8.76
N HIS A 390 0.15 -25.86 10.02
CA HIS A 390 1.11 -26.90 10.45
C HIS A 390 2.50 -26.80 9.79
N SER A 391 2.90 -25.61 9.32
CA SER A 391 4.23 -25.36 8.73
C SER A 391 4.57 -26.25 7.52
N LEU A 392 3.56 -26.66 6.74
CA LEU A 392 3.75 -27.50 5.55
C LEU A 392 4.55 -26.76 4.45
N ASP A 393 4.49 -25.44 4.42
CA ASP A 393 5.26 -24.56 3.55
C ASP A 393 6.78 -24.73 3.70
N SER A 394 7.26 -25.16 4.87
CA SER A 394 8.68 -25.48 5.09
C SER A 394 9.16 -26.72 4.28
N TYR A 395 8.23 -27.61 3.90
CA TYR A 395 8.52 -28.87 3.20
C TYR A 395 8.29 -28.82 1.69
N VAL A 396 7.77 -27.72 1.14
CA VAL A 396 7.42 -27.62 -0.29
C VAL A 396 7.72 -26.25 -0.87
N HIS A 397 8.15 -26.17 -2.13
CA HIS A 397 8.17 -24.89 -2.84
C HIS A 397 6.86 -24.67 -3.58
N CYS A 398 6.14 -23.57 -3.33
CA CYS A 398 4.90 -23.23 -4.05
C CYS A 398 5.02 -21.90 -4.81
N GLY A 399 4.56 -21.87 -6.07
CA GLY A 399 4.66 -20.66 -6.88
C GLY A 399 3.99 -20.75 -8.25
N THR A 400 4.09 -19.65 -9.01
CA THR A 400 3.81 -19.68 -10.44
C THR A 400 4.97 -20.34 -11.18
N VAL A 401 4.70 -20.96 -12.34
CA VAL A 401 5.72 -21.68 -13.13
C VAL A 401 7.01 -20.88 -13.35
N HIS A 402 6.90 -19.57 -13.62
CA HIS A 402 8.04 -18.66 -13.76
C HIS A 402 9.03 -18.67 -12.57
N ARG A 403 8.55 -18.91 -11.33
CA ARG A 403 9.41 -18.98 -10.14
C ARG A 403 10.26 -20.25 -10.06
N PHE A 404 9.93 -21.29 -10.84
CA PHE A 404 10.67 -22.55 -10.88
C PHE A 404 11.70 -22.59 -12.02
N GLN A 405 11.87 -21.51 -12.80
CA GLN A 405 12.88 -21.49 -13.86
C GLN A 405 14.30 -21.56 -13.27
N GLY A 406 15.21 -22.25 -13.97
CA GLY A 406 16.51 -22.68 -13.45
C GLY A 406 16.45 -23.81 -12.40
N ASP A 407 15.34 -23.93 -11.67
CA ASP A 407 15.17 -24.84 -10.53
C ASP A 407 14.71 -26.26 -10.93
N GLU A 408 14.81 -27.22 -10.00
CA GLU A 408 14.36 -28.61 -10.17
C GLU A 408 13.90 -29.25 -8.85
N ARG A 409 12.98 -30.23 -8.93
CA ARG A 409 12.40 -30.92 -7.76
C ARG A 409 12.27 -32.41 -8.02
N ARG A 410 12.35 -33.21 -6.95
CA ARG A 410 12.16 -34.67 -7.04
C ARG A 410 10.78 -34.99 -7.62
N ILE A 411 9.76 -34.36 -7.05
CA ILE A 411 8.36 -34.44 -7.43
C ILE A 411 7.85 -33.05 -7.81
N VAL A 412 7.04 -32.94 -8.86
CA VAL A 412 6.33 -31.70 -9.21
C VAL A 412 4.84 -31.96 -9.34
N LEU A 413 4.05 -31.19 -8.61
CA LEU A 413 2.61 -31.09 -8.75
C LEU A 413 2.26 -29.86 -9.59
N LEU A 414 1.80 -30.06 -10.82
CA LEU A 414 1.19 -29.03 -11.64
C LEU A 414 -0.32 -28.97 -11.35
N GLU A 415 -0.75 -27.93 -10.64
CA GLU A 415 -2.16 -27.65 -10.39
C GLU A 415 -2.74 -26.75 -11.48
N ILE A 416 -3.88 -27.16 -12.03
CA ILE A 416 -4.61 -26.44 -13.09
C ILE A 416 -5.99 -26.06 -12.53
N PRO A 417 -6.24 -24.78 -12.16
CA PRO A 417 -7.48 -24.39 -11.49
C PRO A 417 -8.69 -24.27 -12.41
N GLU A 418 -8.48 -24.29 -13.74
CA GLU A 418 -9.51 -24.29 -14.78
C GLU A 418 -10.61 -25.32 -14.51
N SER A 419 -11.83 -24.83 -14.30
CA SER A 419 -13.02 -25.63 -14.04
C SER A 419 -14.28 -24.82 -14.34
N TYR A 420 -15.47 -25.36 -14.05
CA TYR A 420 -16.75 -24.67 -14.24
C TYR A 420 -16.84 -23.35 -13.43
N GLY A 421 -17.76 -22.45 -13.81
CA GLY A 421 -17.97 -21.16 -13.12
C GLY A 421 -17.02 -20.02 -13.54
N GLY A 422 -15.91 -20.34 -14.20
CA GLY A 422 -15.01 -19.35 -14.80
C GLY A 422 -15.65 -18.55 -15.95
N TYR A 423 -14.90 -17.56 -16.44
CA TYR A 423 -15.23 -16.87 -17.69
C TYR A 423 -15.24 -17.85 -18.87
N ARG A 424 -16.13 -17.66 -19.86
CA ARG A 424 -16.39 -18.59 -20.98
C ARG A 424 -15.19 -19.02 -21.84
N ALA A 425 -14.02 -18.41 -21.66
CA ALA A 425 -12.79 -18.76 -22.36
C ALA A 425 -11.75 -19.28 -21.36
N ILE A 426 -11.06 -20.35 -21.76
CA ILE A 426 -9.97 -20.98 -21.02
C ILE A 426 -8.75 -20.05 -20.91
N GLY A 427 -7.72 -20.43 -20.15
CA GLY A 427 -6.52 -19.61 -19.95
C GLY A 427 -5.58 -19.58 -21.16
N GLN A 428 -5.11 -18.39 -21.54
CA GLN A 428 -4.00 -18.24 -22.49
C GLN A 428 -2.75 -19.03 -22.07
N LEU A 429 -2.53 -19.18 -20.75
CA LEU A 429 -1.41 -19.92 -20.18
C LEU A 429 -1.51 -21.44 -20.33
N VAL A 430 -2.71 -22.00 -20.55
CA VAL A 430 -2.94 -23.46 -20.63
C VAL A 430 -3.38 -23.93 -22.02
N GLN A 431 -3.91 -23.03 -22.85
CA GLN A 431 -4.40 -23.35 -24.21
C GLN A 431 -3.32 -23.36 -25.30
N GLY A 432 -2.05 -23.19 -24.93
CA GLY A 432 -0.97 -22.91 -25.89
C GLY A 432 -0.70 -24.06 -26.85
N VAL A 433 -0.64 -23.74 -28.14
CA VAL A 433 -0.24 -24.68 -29.21
C VAL A 433 1.29 -24.65 -29.31
N PRO A 434 1.97 -25.80 -29.19
CA PRO A 434 3.42 -25.86 -29.29
C PRO A 434 3.87 -25.61 -30.75
N PRO A 435 5.14 -25.22 -30.97
CA PRO A 435 6.17 -25.03 -29.95
C PRO A 435 6.32 -23.56 -29.48
N ASP A 436 5.74 -22.60 -30.20
CA ASP A 436 6.08 -21.17 -30.03
C ASP A 436 5.09 -20.35 -29.22
N HIS A 437 3.90 -20.87 -28.91
CA HIS A 437 2.94 -20.16 -28.07
C HIS A 437 3.43 -20.11 -26.61
N ALA A 438 3.46 -18.92 -25.99
CA ALA A 438 3.97 -18.70 -24.62
C ALA A 438 3.37 -19.67 -23.57
N GLY A 439 2.08 -19.96 -23.64
CA GLY A 439 1.44 -20.98 -22.80
C GLY A 439 2.00 -22.42 -22.96
N ALA A 440 2.36 -22.84 -24.18
CA ALA A 440 3.01 -24.14 -24.39
C ALA A 440 4.43 -24.15 -23.79
N ARG A 441 5.20 -23.08 -24.02
CA ARG A 441 6.53 -22.89 -23.41
C ARG A 441 6.46 -22.91 -21.88
N LEU A 442 5.45 -22.26 -21.28
CA LEU A 442 5.20 -22.29 -19.84
C LEU A 442 4.87 -23.70 -19.33
N ILE A 443 3.97 -24.43 -19.97
CA ILE A 443 3.66 -25.81 -19.56
C ILE A 443 4.91 -26.72 -19.71
N SER A 444 5.70 -26.55 -20.78
CA SER A 444 6.97 -27.26 -20.97
C SER A 444 7.98 -26.99 -19.84
N VAL A 445 8.10 -25.72 -19.39
CA VAL A 445 8.90 -25.39 -18.19
C VAL A 445 8.39 -26.16 -16.98
N ALA A 446 7.08 -26.18 -16.72
CA ALA A 446 6.51 -26.88 -15.56
C ALA A 446 6.80 -28.39 -15.55
N VAL A 447 6.65 -29.08 -16.69
CA VAL A 447 7.01 -30.51 -16.81
C VAL A 447 8.50 -30.72 -16.58
N SER A 448 9.35 -29.90 -17.21
CA SER A 448 10.82 -30.03 -17.14
C SER A 448 11.45 -29.69 -15.79
N ARG A 449 10.66 -29.36 -14.76
CA ARG A 449 11.15 -29.21 -13.38
C ARG A 449 11.22 -30.55 -12.63
N ALA A 450 10.48 -31.56 -13.06
CA ALA A 450 10.36 -32.84 -12.36
C ALA A 450 11.55 -33.77 -12.66
N GLN A 451 12.15 -34.36 -11.61
CA GLN A 451 13.21 -35.37 -11.75
C GLN A 451 12.63 -36.79 -11.85
N GLU A 452 11.77 -37.18 -10.90
CA GLU A 452 11.26 -38.56 -10.74
C GLU A 452 9.76 -38.69 -11.01
N HIS A 453 8.95 -37.82 -10.40
CA HIS A 453 7.48 -37.88 -10.47
C HIS A 453 6.86 -36.56 -10.92
N PHE A 454 5.95 -36.62 -11.89
CA PHE A 454 5.14 -35.51 -12.37
C PHE A 454 3.65 -35.82 -12.13
N VAL A 455 3.04 -35.01 -11.27
CA VAL A 455 1.64 -35.12 -10.86
C VAL A 455 0.86 -33.93 -11.41
N VAL A 456 -0.31 -34.15 -12.00
CA VAL A 456 -1.22 -33.08 -12.44
C VAL A 456 -2.52 -33.15 -11.66
N LEU A 457 -2.93 -32.04 -11.04
CA LEU A 457 -4.26 -31.91 -10.40
C LEU A 457 -5.14 -31.02 -11.27
N ALA A 458 -6.21 -31.60 -11.83
CA ALA A 458 -7.01 -30.97 -12.86
C ALA A 458 -8.43 -31.55 -12.96
N ASN A 459 -9.35 -30.78 -13.55
CA ASN A 459 -10.68 -31.25 -13.93
C ASN A 459 -10.64 -31.75 -15.38
N LEU A 460 -10.50 -33.06 -15.58
CA LEU A 460 -10.34 -33.64 -16.93
C LEU A 460 -11.56 -33.40 -17.81
N THR A 461 -12.78 -33.57 -17.28
CA THR A 461 -14.04 -33.41 -18.02
C THR A 461 -14.21 -31.98 -18.57
N TYR A 462 -13.82 -30.97 -17.78
CA TYR A 462 -13.83 -29.58 -18.22
C TYR A 462 -12.71 -29.30 -19.25
N LEU A 463 -11.50 -29.76 -18.98
CA LEU A 463 -10.35 -29.48 -19.84
C LEU A 463 -10.46 -30.16 -21.21
N ASP A 464 -10.90 -31.42 -21.30
CA ASP A 464 -11.07 -32.11 -22.58
C ASP A 464 -12.10 -31.39 -23.50
N LYS A 465 -13.14 -30.81 -22.90
CA LYS A 465 -14.15 -30.03 -23.64
C LYS A 465 -13.67 -28.65 -24.08
N HIS A 466 -12.74 -28.03 -23.35
CA HIS A 466 -12.41 -26.60 -23.50
C HIS A 466 -10.98 -26.30 -23.97
N LEU A 467 -10.04 -27.24 -23.89
CA LEU A 467 -8.70 -27.10 -24.45
C LEU A 467 -8.71 -27.26 -25.98
N PRO A 468 -7.98 -26.42 -26.74
CA PRO A 468 -7.78 -26.63 -28.17
C PRO A 468 -7.18 -28.02 -28.45
N SER A 469 -7.60 -28.65 -29.55
CA SER A 469 -7.15 -29.99 -29.96
C SER A 469 -5.62 -30.11 -30.06
N LEU A 470 -4.95 -29.05 -30.52
CA LEU A 470 -3.50 -28.98 -30.69
C LEU A 470 -2.76 -28.32 -29.50
N SER A 471 -3.42 -28.09 -28.37
CA SER A 471 -2.75 -27.51 -27.19
C SER A 471 -1.83 -28.52 -26.52
N LEU A 472 -0.65 -28.07 -26.06
CA LEU A 472 0.35 -28.93 -25.43
C LEU A 472 -0.21 -29.65 -24.20
N LEU A 473 -0.97 -28.94 -23.35
CA LEU A 473 -1.57 -29.53 -22.15
C LEU A 473 -2.55 -30.66 -22.49
N ARG A 474 -3.28 -30.59 -23.60
CA ARG A 474 -4.18 -31.67 -24.01
C ARG A 474 -3.41 -32.92 -24.40
N GLY A 475 -2.30 -32.77 -25.14
CA GLY A 475 -1.39 -33.87 -25.48
C GLY A 475 -0.80 -34.52 -24.24
N ILE A 476 -0.27 -33.71 -23.31
CA ILE A 476 0.28 -34.18 -22.04
C ILE A 476 -0.75 -34.96 -21.23
N LEU A 477 -1.95 -34.41 -21.03
CA LEU A 477 -3.01 -35.09 -20.28
C LEU A 477 -3.38 -36.42 -20.93
N HIS A 478 -3.52 -36.46 -22.26
CA HIS A 478 -3.79 -37.69 -23.00
C HIS A 478 -2.70 -38.74 -22.83
N GLU A 479 -1.42 -38.38 -22.98
CA GLU A 479 -0.28 -39.30 -22.79
C GLU A 479 -0.20 -39.81 -21.34
N MET A 480 -0.41 -38.93 -20.35
CA MET A 480 -0.47 -39.31 -18.93
C MET A 480 -1.64 -40.27 -18.63
N GLN A 481 -2.80 -40.12 -19.29
CA GLN A 481 -3.92 -41.06 -19.19
C GLN A 481 -3.61 -42.43 -19.82
N GLN A 482 -2.77 -42.51 -20.85
CA GLN A 482 -2.39 -43.77 -21.50
C GLN A 482 -1.26 -44.51 -20.77
N GLN A 483 -0.27 -43.79 -20.26
CA GLN A 483 0.98 -44.37 -19.73
C GLN A 483 1.04 -44.36 -18.20
N GLY A 484 0.53 -43.29 -17.58
CA GLY A 484 0.57 -43.03 -16.16
C GLY A 484 -0.53 -43.72 -15.37
N HIS A 485 -1.01 -43.04 -14.32
CA HIS A 485 -2.12 -43.47 -13.49
C HIS A 485 -3.09 -42.30 -13.27
N VAL A 486 -4.39 -42.57 -13.26
CA VAL A 486 -5.44 -41.56 -13.03
C VAL A 486 -6.15 -41.90 -11.74
N VAL A 487 -6.02 -41.04 -10.75
CA VAL A 487 -6.59 -41.16 -9.41
C VAL A 487 -7.87 -40.31 -9.37
N PRO A 488 -9.06 -40.92 -9.24
CA PRO A 488 -10.26 -40.20 -8.86
C PRO A 488 -10.03 -39.48 -7.53
N VAL A 489 -10.29 -38.18 -7.47
CA VAL A 489 -10.07 -37.36 -6.26
C VAL A 489 -10.79 -37.89 -5.00
N ARG A 490 -11.81 -38.74 -5.15
CA ARG A 490 -12.49 -39.43 -4.03
C ARG A 490 -11.53 -40.32 -3.23
N GLU A 491 -10.63 -41.02 -3.89
CA GLU A 491 -9.59 -41.84 -3.22
C GLU A 491 -8.64 -40.95 -2.40
N LEU A 492 -8.28 -39.77 -2.93
CA LEU A 492 -7.53 -38.76 -2.16
C LEU A 492 -8.31 -38.25 -0.94
N LEU A 493 -9.64 -38.17 -1.01
CA LEU A 493 -10.51 -37.80 0.12
C LEU A 493 -10.66 -38.93 1.15
N GLU A 494 -10.56 -40.19 0.75
CA GLU A 494 -10.70 -41.38 1.62
C GLU A 494 -9.49 -41.61 2.54
N TYR A 495 -8.29 -41.13 2.20
CA TYR A 495 -7.15 -41.26 3.13
C TYR A 495 -7.45 -40.63 4.50
N PRO A 496 -7.33 -41.40 5.60
CA PRO A 496 -7.54 -40.87 6.93
C PRO A 496 -6.50 -39.79 7.24
N ILE A 497 -6.93 -38.77 7.97
CA ILE A 497 -6.03 -37.95 8.77
C ILE A 497 -5.88 -38.75 10.06
N ASP A 498 -4.70 -39.34 10.27
CA ASP A 498 -4.53 -40.32 11.32
C ASP A 498 -4.76 -39.73 12.71
N ARG A 499 -5.40 -40.54 13.57
CA ARG A 499 -5.87 -40.13 14.90
C ARG A 499 -4.77 -40.09 15.96
N GLU A 500 -3.50 -40.22 15.59
CA GLU A 500 -2.45 -40.54 16.58
C GLU A 500 -2.08 -39.38 17.52
N GLU A 501 -2.44 -38.12 17.20
CA GLU A 501 -2.39 -37.00 18.16
C GLU A 501 -3.61 -36.94 19.12
N ALA A 502 -4.62 -37.80 18.95
CA ALA A 502 -5.82 -37.86 19.80
C ALA A 502 -5.74 -38.91 20.93
N SER A 503 -4.56 -39.51 21.16
CA SER A 503 -4.37 -40.68 22.04
C SER A 503 -4.01 -40.36 23.51
N SER A 504 -3.94 -39.08 23.89
CA SER A 504 -3.51 -38.63 25.23
C SER A 504 -4.65 -38.23 26.18
N ILE A 505 -5.92 -38.26 25.76
CA ILE A 505 -7.07 -37.87 26.58
C ILE A 505 -8.16 -38.92 26.51
N ASP A 506 -8.35 -39.59 27.63
CA ASP A 506 -9.44 -40.54 27.84
C ASP A 506 -10.82 -39.83 27.83
N HIS A 507 -11.87 -40.59 27.51
CA HIS A 507 -13.25 -40.14 27.25
C HIS A 507 -13.53 -39.54 25.85
N VAL A 508 -14.07 -40.41 24.99
CA VAL A 508 -14.57 -40.11 23.65
C VAL A 508 -15.57 -38.94 23.63
N LYS A 509 -15.19 -37.88 22.91
CA LYS A 509 -16.12 -37.12 22.05
C LYS A 509 -15.52 -37.02 20.66
N PHE A 510 -16.27 -37.48 19.65
CA PHE A 510 -16.10 -37.01 18.28
C PHE A 510 -16.22 -35.46 18.25
N ASP A 511 -15.68 -34.83 17.20
CA ASP A 511 -15.77 -33.38 16.91
C ASP A 511 -14.73 -32.50 17.66
N GLU A 512 -13.43 -32.71 17.40
CA GLU A 512 -12.41 -31.65 17.50
C GLU A 512 -11.99 -31.15 16.12
N MET A 513 -11.58 -32.04 15.20
CA MET A 513 -11.28 -31.63 13.82
C MET A 513 -12.49 -30.99 13.14
N ALA A 514 -13.72 -31.50 13.30
CA ALA A 514 -14.91 -30.87 12.72
C ALA A 514 -15.36 -29.56 13.42
N LYS A 515 -14.65 -29.10 14.47
CA LYS A 515 -14.70 -27.71 14.98
C LYS A 515 -13.73 -26.78 14.24
N SER A 516 -12.68 -27.30 13.61
CA SER A 516 -11.79 -26.54 12.71
C SER A 516 -12.15 -26.75 11.24
N MET A 517 -12.01 -27.97 10.70
CA MET A 517 -12.27 -28.31 9.29
C MET A 517 -13.11 -29.59 9.12
N GLY A 518 -14.02 -29.61 8.16
CA GLY A 518 -14.78 -30.82 7.81
C GLY A 518 -15.61 -30.69 6.54
N ILE A 519 -15.97 -31.83 5.93
CA ILE A 519 -16.91 -31.90 4.80
C ILE A 519 -18.24 -32.40 5.33
N PHE A 520 -19.33 -31.72 4.96
CA PHE A 520 -20.67 -31.95 5.48
C PHE A 520 -21.65 -32.16 4.31
N ASN A 521 -22.56 -33.13 4.44
CA ASN A 521 -23.71 -33.27 3.55
C ASN A 521 -24.81 -32.23 3.87
N GLU A 522 -25.92 -32.24 3.14
CA GLU A 522 -27.01 -31.28 3.31
C GLU A 522 -27.53 -31.18 4.75
N GLU A 523 -27.91 -32.31 5.37
CA GLU A 523 -28.49 -32.35 6.73
C GLU A 523 -27.51 -31.85 7.81
N GLN A 524 -26.22 -32.19 7.66
CA GLN A 524 -25.19 -31.78 8.61
C GLN A 524 -24.78 -30.31 8.40
N PHE A 525 -24.72 -29.85 7.16
CA PHE A 525 -24.44 -28.46 6.80
C PHE A 525 -25.45 -27.50 7.43
N GLU A 526 -26.75 -27.81 7.30
CA GLU A 526 -27.85 -27.07 7.93
C GLU A 526 -27.59 -26.79 9.42
N ARG A 527 -27.38 -27.86 10.20
CA ARG A 527 -27.20 -27.79 11.66
C ARG A 527 -25.92 -27.04 12.05
N LYS A 528 -24.80 -27.32 11.38
CA LYS A 528 -23.50 -26.72 11.75
C LYS A 528 -23.40 -25.26 11.28
N LEU A 529 -23.92 -24.90 10.10
CA LEU A 529 -24.02 -23.51 9.66
C LEU A 529 -24.91 -22.69 10.60
N ALA A 530 -26.06 -23.23 11.02
CA ALA A 530 -26.93 -22.56 11.97
C ALA A 530 -26.21 -22.27 13.30
N ASN A 531 -25.43 -23.23 13.82
CA ASN A 531 -24.61 -23.05 15.01
C ASN A 531 -23.50 -22.02 14.82
N ASP A 532 -22.80 -22.02 13.68
CA ASP A 532 -21.75 -21.02 13.40
C ASP A 532 -22.33 -19.61 13.30
N ILE A 533 -23.45 -19.42 12.59
CA ILE A 533 -24.17 -18.14 12.52
C ILE A 533 -24.66 -17.73 13.91
N GLN A 534 -25.19 -18.65 14.72
CA GLN A 534 -25.59 -18.37 16.11
C GLN A 534 -24.39 -17.95 16.98
N SER A 535 -23.19 -18.45 16.71
CA SER A 535 -21.97 -18.08 17.44
C SER A 535 -21.28 -16.80 16.96
N ALA A 536 -21.71 -16.24 15.82
CA ALA A 536 -21.11 -15.06 15.19
C ALA A 536 -21.18 -13.80 16.05
N LYS A 537 -20.11 -12.99 16.01
CA LYS A 537 -19.90 -11.79 16.84
C LYS A 537 -19.62 -10.51 16.04
N GLU A 538 -19.06 -10.62 14.84
CA GLU A 538 -18.64 -9.49 14.01
C GLU A 538 -19.40 -9.42 12.68
N SER A 539 -19.50 -10.55 11.97
CA SER A 539 -20.10 -10.57 10.63
C SER A 539 -20.54 -11.94 10.13
N VAL A 540 -21.56 -11.95 9.26
CA VAL A 540 -21.98 -13.12 8.47
C VAL A 540 -22.18 -12.68 7.02
N VAL A 541 -21.42 -13.26 6.09
CA VAL A 541 -21.51 -12.94 4.65
C VAL A 541 -21.86 -14.19 3.85
N LEU A 542 -23.00 -14.17 3.17
CA LEU A 542 -23.57 -15.31 2.45
C LEU A 542 -23.54 -15.05 0.94
N PHE A 543 -22.61 -15.69 0.22
CA PHE A 543 -22.60 -15.76 -1.23
C PHE A 543 -23.46 -16.95 -1.67
N SER A 544 -24.56 -16.69 -2.36
CA SER A 544 -25.51 -17.71 -2.81
C SER A 544 -26.00 -17.38 -4.21
N GLY A 545 -25.79 -18.28 -5.18
CA GLY A 545 -26.15 -18.07 -6.58
C GLY A 545 -27.63 -17.82 -6.82
N TYR A 546 -28.47 -18.32 -5.91
CA TYR A 546 -29.93 -18.17 -5.93
C TYR A 546 -30.47 -17.86 -4.53
N VAL A 547 -31.73 -17.43 -4.45
CA VAL A 547 -32.43 -17.09 -3.20
C VAL A 547 -33.91 -17.49 -3.24
N THR A 548 -34.45 -18.18 -2.22
CA THR A 548 -35.87 -18.56 -2.12
C THR A 548 -36.52 -18.08 -0.81
N PRO A 549 -37.83 -17.71 -0.80
CA PRO A 549 -38.50 -17.28 0.43
C PRO A 549 -38.52 -18.35 1.52
N ALA A 550 -38.72 -19.62 1.13
CA ALA A 550 -38.73 -20.75 2.06
C ALA A 550 -37.38 -20.90 2.78
N ARG A 551 -36.26 -20.77 2.04
CA ARG A 551 -34.93 -20.89 2.65
C ARG A 551 -34.57 -19.67 3.49
N VAL A 552 -34.95 -18.47 3.06
CA VAL A 552 -34.75 -17.25 3.87
C VAL A 552 -35.51 -17.36 5.19
N ALA A 553 -36.76 -17.86 5.20
CA ALA A 553 -37.53 -18.04 6.43
C ALA A 553 -36.84 -18.91 7.48
N ILE A 554 -36.16 -20.00 7.06
CA ILE A 554 -35.40 -20.90 7.96
C ILE A 554 -34.25 -20.15 8.65
N LEU A 555 -33.60 -19.21 7.94
CA LEU A 555 -32.49 -18.42 8.47
C LEU A 555 -32.93 -17.08 9.09
N GLU A 556 -34.20 -16.70 8.96
CA GLU A 556 -34.66 -15.33 9.24
C GLU A 556 -34.53 -14.96 10.71
N ASP A 557 -35.07 -15.78 11.62
CA ASP A 557 -35.01 -15.54 13.06
C ASP A 557 -33.58 -15.54 13.59
N LEU A 558 -32.75 -16.44 13.04
CA LEU A 558 -31.33 -16.58 13.37
C LEU A 558 -30.54 -15.34 12.97
N LEU A 559 -30.64 -14.91 11.70
CA LEU A 559 -29.97 -13.71 11.20
C LEU A 559 -30.49 -12.45 11.90
N ARG A 560 -31.81 -12.32 12.07
CA ARG A 560 -32.47 -11.22 12.82
C ARG A 560 -31.91 -11.13 14.25
N SER A 561 -31.79 -12.26 14.94
CA SER A 561 -31.23 -12.32 16.30
C SER A 561 -29.77 -11.87 16.35
N ARG A 562 -28.95 -12.19 15.34
CA ARG A 562 -27.55 -11.73 15.26
C ARG A 562 -27.43 -10.25 14.89
N ILE A 563 -28.25 -9.75 13.97
CA ILE A 563 -28.27 -8.32 13.59
C ILE A 563 -28.66 -7.46 14.81
N LEU A 564 -29.65 -7.88 15.60
CA LEU A 564 -30.01 -7.22 16.86
C LEU A 564 -28.89 -7.26 17.92
N ALA A 565 -27.98 -8.23 17.84
CA ALA A 565 -26.77 -8.30 18.68
C ALA A 565 -25.57 -7.52 18.10
N GLY A 566 -25.75 -6.77 17.01
CA GLY A 566 -24.72 -5.95 16.37
C GLY A 566 -23.88 -6.63 15.28
N VAL A 567 -24.18 -7.89 14.94
CA VAL A 567 -23.47 -8.64 13.90
C VAL A 567 -23.85 -8.13 12.51
N ARG A 568 -22.86 -7.81 11.68
CA ARG A 568 -23.10 -7.28 10.33
C ARG A 568 -23.41 -8.40 9.33
N VAL A 569 -24.62 -8.42 8.78
CA VAL A 569 -25.05 -9.45 7.83
C VAL A 569 -25.10 -8.92 6.40
N ARG A 570 -24.46 -9.63 5.48
CA ARG A 570 -24.47 -9.34 4.03
C ARG A 570 -24.82 -10.59 3.23
N CYS A 571 -25.75 -10.45 2.28
CA CYS A 571 -26.15 -11.49 1.35
C CYS A 571 -25.82 -11.04 -0.08
N VAL A 572 -25.09 -11.88 -0.82
CA VAL A 572 -24.69 -11.63 -2.20
C VAL A 572 -25.34 -12.67 -3.09
N THR A 573 -26.21 -12.24 -4.00
CA THR A 573 -27.00 -13.14 -4.84
C THR A 573 -27.30 -12.58 -6.22
N ARG A 574 -28.07 -13.28 -7.05
CA ARG A 574 -28.54 -12.77 -8.35
C ARG A 574 -29.72 -11.81 -8.15
N PRO A 575 -29.87 -10.78 -8.99
CA PRO A 575 -31.08 -9.96 -8.95
C PRO A 575 -32.31 -10.83 -9.27
N PRO A 576 -33.51 -10.50 -8.76
CA PRO A 576 -34.72 -11.33 -8.93
C PRO A 576 -35.02 -11.77 -10.37
N LYS A 577 -34.71 -10.92 -11.36
CA LYS A 577 -34.84 -11.20 -12.81
C LYS A 577 -33.88 -12.24 -13.39
N LEU A 578 -32.86 -12.66 -12.63
CA LEU A 578 -31.83 -13.63 -13.03
C LEU A 578 -31.73 -14.81 -12.04
N ASN A 579 -32.73 -14.99 -11.17
CA ASN A 579 -32.75 -15.99 -10.10
C ASN A 579 -33.02 -17.43 -10.59
N GLY A 580 -32.49 -17.80 -11.76
CA GLY A 580 -32.67 -19.14 -12.36
C GLY A 580 -34.12 -19.44 -12.72
N SER A 581 -34.61 -20.60 -12.28
CA SER A 581 -36.01 -21.04 -12.44
C SER A 581 -36.96 -20.46 -11.39
N ILE A 582 -36.47 -19.71 -10.40
CA ILE A 582 -37.29 -19.17 -9.32
C ILE A 582 -38.06 -17.94 -9.83
N PRO A 583 -39.40 -17.88 -9.68
CA PRO A 583 -40.21 -16.76 -10.16
C PRO A 583 -39.73 -15.40 -9.62
N GLU A 584 -39.74 -14.36 -10.45
CA GLU A 584 -39.24 -13.02 -10.08
C GLU A 584 -39.92 -12.49 -8.80
N LEU A 585 -41.24 -12.70 -8.66
CA LEU A 585 -41.99 -12.29 -7.47
C LEU A 585 -41.50 -13.00 -6.20
N ALA A 586 -41.17 -14.29 -6.28
CA ALA A 586 -40.61 -15.05 -5.17
C ALA A 586 -39.18 -14.57 -4.84
N GLY A 587 -38.35 -14.28 -5.86
CA GLY A 587 -37.05 -13.65 -5.66
C GLY A 587 -37.14 -12.28 -4.98
N ARG A 588 -38.07 -11.41 -5.41
CA ARG A 588 -38.34 -10.11 -4.78
C ARG A 588 -38.80 -10.25 -3.34
N LYS A 589 -39.71 -11.20 -3.04
CA LYS A 589 -40.15 -11.49 -1.67
C LYS A 589 -38.98 -11.92 -0.78
N ALA A 590 -38.12 -12.82 -1.26
CA ALA A 590 -36.98 -13.32 -0.48
C ALA A 590 -35.93 -12.23 -0.19
N VAL A 591 -35.64 -11.35 -1.17
CA VAL A 591 -34.79 -10.17 -0.95
C VAL A 591 -35.41 -9.22 0.08
N ALA A 592 -36.71 -8.94 -0.04
CA ALA A 592 -37.40 -8.06 0.91
C ALA A 592 -37.41 -8.62 2.34
N MET A 593 -37.49 -9.94 2.51
CA MET A 593 -37.35 -10.59 3.84
C MET A 593 -35.96 -10.31 4.43
N LEU A 594 -34.88 -10.52 3.66
CA LEU A 594 -33.51 -10.23 4.09
C LEU A 594 -33.28 -8.73 4.41
N GLU A 595 -33.74 -7.82 3.55
CA GLU A 595 -33.62 -6.38 3.83
C GLU A 595 -34.46 -5.94 5.04
N SER A 596 -35.63 -6.56 5.28
CA SER A 596 -36.50 -6.18 6.41
C SER A 596 -35.95 -6.56 7.80
N ILE A 597 -35.04 -7.54 7.87
CA ILE A 597 -34.28 -7.85 9.09
C ILE A 597 -32.98 -7.03 9.23
N GLY A 598 -32.67 -6.17 8.26
CA GLY A 598 -31.48 -5.31 8.27
C GLY A 598 -30.25 -5.89 7.58
N ALA A 599 -30.37 -6.98 6.82
CA ALA A 599 -29.25 -7.53 6.06
C ALA A 599 -28.97 -6.71 4.79
N VAL A 600 -27.69 -6.50 4.47
CA VAL A 600 -27.25 -5.86 3.24
C VAL A 600 -27.39 -6.83 2.06
N VAL A 601 -28.11 -6.46 0.99
CA VAL A 601 -28.26 -7.32 -0.21
C VAL A 601 -27.58 -6.72 -1.44
N ASP A 602 -26.52 -7.39 -1.92
CA ASP A 602 -25.78 -7.06 -3.13
C ASP A 602 -26.13 -8.00 -4.30
N PHE A 603 -26.32 -7.44 -5.50
CA PHE A 603 -26.62 -8.22 -6.71
C PHE A 603 -25.42 -8.39 -7.63
N ARG A 604 -25.11 -9.64 -7.98
CA ARG A 604 -24.13 -9.99 -9.01
C ARG A 604 -24.85 -10.76 -10.11
N ALA A 605 -24.74 -10.34 -11.38
CA ALA A 605 -25.46 -11.02 -12.47
C ALA A 605 -24.96 -12.45 -12.70
N ASN A 606 -23.64 -12.66 -12.60
CA ASN A 606 -22.95 -13.91 -12.84
C ASN A 606 -22.26 -14.38 -11.54
N ILE A 607 -23.04 -14.68 -10.51
CA ILE A 607 -22.55 -15.36 -9.29
C ILE A 607 -22.84 -16.87 -9.39
N HIS A 608 -21.82 -17.66 -9.08
CA HIS A 608 -21.85 -19.12 -8.96
C HIS A 608 -21.26 -19.61 -7.64
N GLN A 609 -20.56 -18.72 -6.93
CA GLN A 609 -19.91 -18.96 -5.65
C GLN A 609 -20.97 -19.24 -4.58
N LYS A 610 -20.72 -20.28 -3.78
CA LYS A 610 -21.57 -20.73 -2.68
C LYS A 610 -20.68 -20.79 -1.44
N VAL A 611 -20.56 -19.64 -0.80
CA VAL A 611 -19.56 -19.39 0.23
C VAL A 611 -20.22 -18.67 1.40
N CYS A 612 -19.99 -19.12 2.62
CA CYS A 612 -20.35 -18.36 3.82
C CYS A 612 -19.07 -17.94 4.55
N LEU A 613 -18.93 -16.66 4.87
CA LEU A 613 -17.85 -16.16 5.73
C LEU A 613 -18.45 -15.70 7.05
N ILE A 614 -17.92 -16.20 8.17
CA ILE A 614 -18.39 -15.86 9.51
C ILE A 614 -17.20 -15.37 10.33
N ASP A 615 -17.34 -14.16 10.87
CA ASP A 615 -16.35 -13.40 11.65
C ASP A 615 -14.94 -13.24 11.02
N ASN A 616 -14.81 -13.49 9.71
CA ASN A 616 -13.51 -13.61 9.04
C ASN A 616 -12.59 -14.67 9.66
N VAL A 617 -13.18 -15.72 10.24
CA VAL A 617 -12.48 -16.89 10.77
C VAL A 617 -13.01 -18.17 10.13
N ILE A 618 -14.33 -18.30 9.98
CA ILE A 618 -14.95 -19.50 9.42
C ILE A 618 -15.35 -19.25 7.96
N VAL A 619 -14.92 -20.15 7.07
CA VAL A 619 -15.31 -20.26 5.68
C VAL A 619 -16.10 -21.54 5.48
N TRP A 620 -17.31 -21.43 4.96
CA TRP A 620 -18.02 -22.52 4.30
C TRP A 620 -17.88 -22.37 2.79
N TRP A 621 -17.59 -23.44 2.07
CA TRP A 621 -17.49 -23.47 0.59
C TRP A 621 -18.00 -24.82 0.06
N GLY A 622 -18.77 -24.84 -1.02
CA GLY A 622 -19.14 -26.11 -1.67
C GLY A 622 -20.20 -25.99 -2.76
N SER A 623 -21.05 -27.03 -2.88
CA SER A 623 -22.12 -27.10 -3.87
C SER A 623 -23.49 -26.62 -3.36
N LEU A 624 -23.74 -26.48 -2.05
CA LEU A 624 -25.03 -26.00 -1.52
C LEU A 624 -25.18 -24.48 -1.49
N ASN A 625 -26.30 -23.98 -2.00
CA ASN A 625 -26.66 -22.56 -1.92
C ASN A 625 -27.29 -22.23 -0.57
N ALA A 626 -26.58 -21.55 0.33
CA ALA A 626 -27.06 -21.21 1.67
C ALA A 626 -28.45 -20.53 1.71
N LEU A 627 -28.79 -19.73 0.68
CA LEU A 627 -30.06 -19.00 0.57
C LEU A 627 -31.11 -19.67 -0.34
N SER A 628 -30.86 -20.86 -0.90
CA SER A 628 -31.87 -21.54 -1.75
C SER A 628 -31.90 -23.08 -1.75
N HIS A 629 -31.00 -23.79 -1.06
CA HIS A 629 -31.05 -25.26 -1.01
C HIS A 629 -32.26 -25.76 -0.22
N MET A 630 -32.72 -26.98 -0.54
CA MET A 630 -33.96 -27.56 0.01
C MET A 630 -33.80 -29.02 0.49
N GLY A 631 -32.57 -29.58 0.53
CA GLY A 631 -32.28 -30.87 1.15
C GLY A 631 -32.66 -32.12 0.34
N TYR A 632 -32.34 -32.15 -0.96
CA TYR A 632 -32.66 -33.28 -1.86
C TYR A 632 -31.58 -33.58 -2.91
N ALA A 633 -30.30 -33.34 -2.62
CA ALA A 633 -29.20 -33.53 -3.58
C ALA A 633 -27.93 -34.11 -2.94
N ASP A 634 -27.14 -34.83 -3.73
CA ASP A 634 -25.79 -35.31 -3.34
C ASP A 634 -24.74 -34.17 -3.31
N GLU A 635 -25.13 -33.01 -2.76
CA GLU A 635 -24.30 -31.82 -2.60
C GLU A 635 -23.59 -31.80 -1.23
N MET A 636 -22.43 -31.15 -1.18
CA MET A 636 -21.57 -31.11 0.01
C MET A 636 -21.02 -29.70 0.23
N MET A 637 -20.72 -29.39 1.50
CA MET A 637 -20.07 -28.14 1.92
C MET A 637 -18.90 -28.42 2.84
N THR A 638 -17.76 -27.83 2.55
CA THR A 638 -16.57 -27.85 3.41
C THR A 638 -16.59 -26.64 4.34
N ARG A 639 -16.42 -26.86 5.64
CA ARG A 639 -16.18 -25.85 6.67
C ARG A 639 -14.68 -25.75 6.95
N ILE A 640 -14.18 -24.54 7.18
CA ILE A 640 -12.78 -24.25 7.52
C ILE A 640 -12.74 -23.07 8.49
N ALA A 641 -12.20 -23.27 9.69
CA ALA A 641 -11.94 -22.21 10.66
C ALA A 641 -10.45 -21.87 10.67
N ASN A 642 -10.06 -20.92 9.83
CA ASN A 642 -8.70 -20.40 9.68
C ASN A 642 -8.85 -18.95 9.21
N ASP A 643 -8.31 -17.99 9.98
CA ASP A 643 -8.58 -16.57 9.79
C ASP A 643 -7.71 -15.92 8.69
N GLU A 644 -6.48 -16.40 8.49
CA GLU A 644 -5.65 -16.09 7.32
C GLU A 644 -6.37 -16.51 6.02
N PHE A 645 -6.88 -17.74 5.98
CA PHE A 645 -7.62 -18.28 4.85
C PHE A 645 -8.96 -17.55 4.64
N ALA A 646 -9.71 -17.26 5.70
CA ALA A 646 -10.94 -16.47 5.61
C ALA A 646 -10.68 -15.04 5.12
N ARG A 647 -9.59 -14.39 5.57
CA ARG A 647 -9.12 -13.10 5.04
C ARG A 647 -8.76 -13.20 3.55
N ALA A 648 -8.05 -14.25 3.14
CA ALA A 648 -7.74 -14.49 1.72
C ALA A 648 -9.02 -14.67 0.89
N VAL A 649 -9.94 -15.54 1.31
CA VAL A 649 -11.22 -15.75 0.62
C VAL A 649 -12.04 -14.45 0.57
N ALA A 650 -12.06 -13.63 1.63
CA ALA A 650 -12.71 -12.32 1.62
C ALA A 650 -12.13 -11.37 0.55
N VAL A 651 -10.80 -11.26 0.45
CA VAL A 651 -10.11 -10.49 -0.61
C VAL A 651 -10.45 -11.05 -2.00
N HIS A 652 -10.47 -12.37 -2.15
CA HIS A 652 -10.76 -13.05 -3.41
C HIS A 652 -12.24 -12.96 -3.84
N MET A 653 -13.18 -12.86 -2.89
CA MET A 653 -14.61 -12.67 -3.13
C MET A 653 -14.98 -11.21 -3.44
N SER A 654 -14.13 -10.24 -3.07
CA SER A 654 -14.32 -8.82 -3.37
C SER A 654 -14.14 -8.52 -4.87
N LYS A 655 -14.98 -7.63 -5.40
CA LYS A 655 -14.89 -7.02 -6.73
C LYS A 655 -14.23 -5.63 -6.69
N ARG A 656 -14.07 -5.03 -5.51
CA ARG A 656 -13.18 -3.89 -5.26
C ARG A 656 -11.79 -4.38 -4.82
N PRO A 657 -10.68 -3.73 -5.22
CA PRO A 657 -9.34 -4.06 -4.74
C PRO A 657 -9.19 -3.65 -3.26
N ILE A 658 -8.88 -4.62 -2.39
CA ILE A 658 -8.83 -4.45 -0.94
C ILE A 658 -7.62 -5.21 -0.37
N SER A 659 -6.98 -4.70 0.69
CA SER A 659 -5.91 -5.42 1.41
C SER A 659 -6.51 -6.47 2.36
N ALA A 660 -5.71 -7.47 2.74
CA ALA A 660 -6.14 -8.54 3.65
C ALA A 660 -6.60 -8.01 5.02
N GLU A 661 -5.93 -6.98 5.54
CA GLU A 661 -6.32 -6.29 6.78
C GLU A 661 -7.69 -5.60 6.64
N LYS A 662 -7.89 -4.86 5.55
CA LYS A 662 -9.14 -4.12 5.30
C LYS A 662 -10.31 -5.06 4.98
N ALA A 663 -10.04 -6.27 4.49
CA ALA A 663 -11.07 -7.26 4.20
C ALA A 663 -11.93 -7.59 5.42
N ARG A 664 -11.34 -7.75 6.62
CA ARG A 664 -12.09 -7.99 7.86
C ARG A 664 -13.08 -6.87 8.17
N ALA A 665 -12.67 -5.61 7.95
CA ALA A 665 -13.54 -4.46 8.18
C ALA A 665 -14.71 -4.42 7.18
N ILE A 666 -14.46 -4.63 5.88
CA ILE A 666 -15.41 -4.25 4.82
C ILE A 666 -16.15 -5.42 4.13
N VAL A 667 -15.79 -6.68 4.36
CA VAL A 667 -16.42 -7.81 3.61
C VAL A 667 -17.94 -7.90 3.82
N ALA A 668 -18.42 -7.46 4.98
CA ALA A 668 -19.84 -7.41 5.35
C ALA A 668 -20.55 -6.08 5.02
N GLU A 669 -19.85 -5.13 4.38
CA GLU A 669 -20.42 -3.85 3.98
C GLU A 669 -20.98 -3.90 2.55
N ALA A 670 -21.85 -2.95 2.21
CA ALA A 670 -22.45 -2.85 0.89
C ALA A 670 -21.40 -2.52 -0.18
N GLU A 671 -21.19 -3.44 -1.11
CA GLU A 671 -20.19 -3.27 -2.18
C GLU A 671 -20.81 -2.67 -3.44
N ASN A 672 -22.09 -2.95 -3.71
CA ASN A 672 -22.79 -2.36 -4.83
C ASN A 672 -23.29 -0.95 -4.44
N PRO A 673 -22.92 0.12 -5.16
CA PRO A 673 -23.57 1.41 -4.97
C PRO A 673 -25.06 1.32 -5.32
N ARG A 674 -25.90 2.07 -4.60
CA ARG A 674 -27.29 2.31 -5.03
C ARG A 674 -27.27 3.18 -6.30
N CYS A 675 -28.30 3.04 -7.14
CA CYS A 675 -28.39 3.77 -8.39
C CYS A 675 -28.61 5.27 -8.14
N GLU A 676 -27.66 6.11 -8.50
CA GLU A 676 -27.72 7.58 -8.29
C GLU A 676 -28.91 8.25 -8.98
N ARG A 677 -29.47 7.63 -10.04
CA ARG A 677 -30.62 8.15 -10.79
C ARG A 677 -31.98 7.84 -10.14
N CYS A 678 -32.12 6.75 -9.38
CA CYS A 678 -33.43 6.29 -8.90
C CYS A 678 -33.44 5.54 -7.56
N GLY A 679 -32.32 5.46 -6.84
CA GLY A 679 -32.18 4.79 -5.53
C GLY A 679 -32.22 3.26 -5.57
N ALA A 680 -32.68 2.63 -6.65
CA ALA A 680 -32.76 1.18 -6.78
C ALA A 680 -31.39 0.47 -6.65
N HIS A 681 -31.38 -0.83 -6.37
CA HIS A 681 -30.16 -1.63 -6.38
C HIS A 681 -29.43 -1.50 -7.73
N SER A 682 -28.10 -1.55 -7.69
CA SER A 682 -27.30 -1.87 -8.86
C SER A 682 -26.92 -3.35 -8.88
N VAL A 683 -26.69 -3.86 -10.08
CA VAL A 683 -26.23 -5.22 -10.37
C VAL A 683 -24.80 -5.13 -10.91
N PHE A 684 -23.87 -5.81 -10.26
CA PHE A 684 -22.50 -5.97 -10.77
C PHE A 684 -22.50 -6.89 -12.00
N LYS A 685 -21.83 -6.43 -13.07
CA LYS A 685 -21.69 -7.12 -14.36
C LYS A 685 -20.28 -6.97 -14.90
N GLU A 686 -19.88 -7.93 -15.73
CA GLU A 686 -18.60 -7.91 -16.46
C GLU A 686 -18.89 -7.87 -17.98
N SER A 687 -18.08 -7.10 -18.73
CA SER A 687 -18.16 -6.99 -20.19
C SER A 687 -16.77 -7.05 -20.81
N ARG A 688 -16.68 -7.11 -22.16
CA ARG A 688 -15.40 -6.99 -22.89
C ARG A 688 -14.62 -5.70 -22.58
N TYR A 689 -15.30 -4.66 -22.07
CA TYR A 689 -14.68 -3.38 -21.68
C TYR A 689 -14.35 -3.30 -20.17
N GLY A 690 -14.62 -4.37 -19.41
CA GLY A 690 -14.39 -4.46 -17.97
C GLY A 690 -15.68 -4.49 -17.13
N PRO A 691 -15.52 -4.49 -15.79
CA PRO A 691 -16.61 -4.54 -14.83
C PRO A 691 -17.33 -3.20 -14.67
N TYR A 692 -18.63 -3.27 -14.43
CA TYR A 692 -19.52 -2.12 -14.23
C TYR A 692 -20.72 -2.51 -13.37
N PHE A 693 -21.31 -1.50 -12.74
CA PHE A 693 -22.61 -1.60 -12.08
C PHE A 693 -23.69 -1.03 -13.01
N GLU A 694 -24.87 -1.64 -13.02
CA GLU A 694 -26.04 -1.19 -13.78
C GLU A 694 -27.29 -1.24 -12.91
N CYS A 695 -28.20 -0.28 -13.05
CA CYS A 695 -29.47 -0.27 -12.31
C CYS A 695 -30.31 -1.54 -12.55
N GLU A 696 -30.82 -2.19 -11.50
CA GLU A 696 -31.71 -3.37 -11.60
C GLU A 696 -33.00 -3.06 -12.37
N LEU A 697 -33.59 -1.89 -12.11
CA LEU A 697 -34.76 -1.36 -12.84
C LEU A 697 -34.43 -0.85 -14.25
N ARG A 698 -33.16 -0.93 -14.69
CA ARG A 698 -32.68 -0.51 -16.02
C ARG A 698 -33.04 0.92 -16.42
N CYS A 699 -33.03 1.88 -15.49
CA CYS A 699 -33.25 3.30 -15.75
C CYS A 699 -32.13 3.99 -16.58
N GLY A 700 -31.30 3.24 -17.29
CA GLY A 700 -30.14 3.75 -18.07
C GLY A 700 -28.89 4.09 -17.27
N TRP A 701 -28.92 4.10 -15.93
CA TRP A 701 -27.72 4.37 -15.12
C TRP A 701 -26.74 3.19 -15.16
N ARG A 702 -25.48 3.51 -15.44
CA ARG A 702 -24.33 2.59 -15.42
C ARG A 702 -23.11 3.30 -14.85
N TRP A 703 -22.31 2.60 -14.05
CA TRP A 703 -21.08 3.11 -13.45
C TRP A 703 -19.93 2.13 -13.64
N ASN A 704 -18.81 2.56 -14.23
CA ASN A 704 -17.67 1.69 -14.54
C ASN A 704 -16.66 1.67 -13.37
N VAL A 705 -16.28 0.48 -12.91
CA VAL A 705 -15.41 0.32 -11.73
C VAL A 705 -13.99 0.82 -12.00
N LYS A 706 -13.53 0.80 -13.26
CA LYS A 706 -12.19 1.28 -13.62
C LYS A 706 -12.06 2.81 -13.61
N THR A 707 -13.15 3.56 -13.78
CA THR A 707 -13.11 5.03 -13.80
C THR A 707 -12.86 5.67 -12.42
N GLU A 708 -13.08 4.94 -11.32
CA GLU A 708 -12.75 5.41 -9.97
C GLU A 708 -11.25 5.70 -9.78
N LYS A 709 -10.37 5.05 -10.55
CA LYS A 709 -8.92 5.34 -10.59
C LYS A 709 -8.58 6.72 -11.19
N LYS A 710 -9.47 7.35 -11.96
CA LYS A 710 -9.23 8.68 -12.57
C LYS A 710 -9.88 9.83 -11.79
N THR A 711 -11.01 9.61 -11.10
CA THR A 711 -11.80 10.68 -10.50
C THR A 711 -11.41 11.10 -9.08
N LYS A 712 -10.65 10.28 -8.33
CA LYS A 712 -10.12 10.68 -6.99
C LYS A 712 -9.00 11.73 -7.01
N ARG A 713 -8.71 12.37 -8.16
CA ARG A 713 -7.70 13.44 -8.28
C ARG A 713 -8.25 14.86 -8.47
N THR A 714 -9.57 15.04 -8.62
CA THR A 714 -10.19 16.37 -8.75
C THR A 714 -11.58 16.40 -8.15
N HIS A 715 -11.71 16.74 -6.87
CA HIS A 715 -12.82 17.54 -6.36
C HIS A 715 -12.30 18.44 -5.23
N SER A 716 -12.40 19.75 -5.48
CA SER A 716 -12.00 20.83 -4.59
C SER A 716 -12.97 21.03 -3.43
N ASN A 717 -12.47 21.60 -2.34
CA ASN A 717 -13.19 22.06 -1.16
C ASN A 717 -14.66 22.49 -1.41
N SER A 718 -15.59 21.86 -0.71
CA SER A 718 -16.77 22.52 -0.16
C SER A 718 -16.81 22.24 1.34
N THR A 719 -16.98 23.28 2.14
CA THR A 719 -16.77 23.27 3.60
C THR A 719 -17.91 22.60 4.36
N MET A 720 -17.57 21.91 5.47
CA MET A 720 -18.55 21.39 6.42
C MET A 720 -19.22 22.55 7.18
N ALA A 721 -20.38 23.01 6.70
CA ALA A 721 -21.24 23.97 7.40
C ALA A 721 -22.71 23.88 6.93
N ASP A 722 -23.26 22.67 6.77
CA ASP A 722 -24.65 22.50 6.26
C ASP A 722 -25.34 21.17 6.65
N VAL A 723 -24.94 20.57 7.78
CA VAL A 723 -25.49 19.25 8.24
C VAL A 723 -26.52 19.39 9.37
N GLU A 724 -26.58 20.53 10.06
CA GLU A 724 -27.50 20.77 11.19
C GLU A 724 -28.74 21.62 10.80
N SER A 725 -29.49 21.20 9.77
CA SER A 725 -30.77 21.87 9.45
C SER A 725 -31.85 20.99 8.80
N ARG A 726 -31.68 19.67 8.72
CA ARG A 726 -32.63 18.75 8.05
C ARG A 726 -33.11 17.55 8.87
N GLN A 727 -33.43 17.80 10.14
CA GLN A 727 -34.45 17.03 10.87
C GLN A 727 -35.64 17.93 11.21
N LYS A 728 -36.64 17.99 10.31
CA LYS A 728 -38.08 18.23 10.61
C LYS A 728 -38.91 18.25 9.32
N HIS A 729 -40.16 17.80 9.45
CA HIS A 729 -41.27 17.86 8.49
C HIS A 729 -41.13 17.07 7.17
N ALA A 730 -41.62 15.84 7.21
CA ALA A 730 -42.22 15.18 6.05
C ALA A 730 -43.75 15.39 6.07
N SER A 731 -44.26 16.23 5.17
CA SER A 731 -45.68 16.28 4.80
C SER A 731 -45.84 17.00 3.46
N TYR A 732 -46.25 16.28 2.42
CA TYR A 732 -46.47 16.83 1.08
C TYR A 732 -47.91 16.57 0.64
N LEU A 733 -48.66 17.63 0.33
CA LEU A 733 -49.68 17.63 -0.71
C LEU A 733 -49.60 18.98 -1.46
N PRO A 734 -49.81 19.02 -2.79
CA PRO A 734 -49.35 20.13 -3.62
C PRO A 734 -50.47 21.11 -4.00
N LYS A 735 -50.11 22.36 -4.36
CA LYS A 735 -50.76 23.10 -5.45
C LYS A 735 -50.05 24.40 -5.88
N GLN A 736 -49.92 24.52 -7.21
CA GLN A 736 -50.16 25.70 -8.06
C GLN A 736 -49.33 27.00 -7.95
N GLU A 737 -48.57 27.21 -9.03
CA GLU A 737 -48.59 28.38 -9.93
C GLU A 737 -47.85 29.71 -9.63
N ARG A 738 -47.19 30.16 -10.71
CA ARG A 738 -46.80 31.52 -11.14
C ARG A 738 -45.42 32.07 -10.81
N THR A 739 -44.84 32.55 -11.91
CA THR A 739 -43.58 33.28 -12.19
C THR A 739 -43.79 34.80 -12.04
N PRO A 740 -42.84 35.68 -12.43
CA PRO A 740 -41.39 35.73 -12.13
C PRO A 740 -40.91 37.15 -11.70
N ALA A 741 -39.69 37.29 -11.15
CA ALA A 741 -38.89 38.53 -11.27
C ALA A 741 -37.40 38.30 -10.93
N GLN A 742 -36.51 39.05 -11.59
CA GLN A 742 -35.08 39.19 -11.28
C GLN A 742 -34.80 40.58 -10.59
N PRO A 743 -33.59 41.19 -10.62
CA PRO A 743 -32.56 40.96 -9.59
C PRO A 743 -31.96 42.26 -9.01
N SER A 744 -31.26 42.17 -7.87
CA SER A 744 -30.20 43.11 -7.44
C SER A 744 -29.72 42.74 -6.02
N ASP A 745 -28.58 43.21 -5.48
CA ASP A 745 -27.21 43.44 -5.98
C ASP A 745 -26.35 43.83 -4.73
N LEU A 746 -25.02 43.94 -4.87
CA LEU A 746 -24.09 44.75 -4.04
C LEU A 746 -23.69 44.32 -2.60
N LYS A 747 -22.36 44.05 -2.47
CA LYS A 747 -21.38 44.61 -1.48
C LYS A 747 -21.46 44.15 -0.01
N ARG A 748 -20.45 43.41 0.49
CA ARG A 748 -19.09 43.82 1.00
C ARG A 748 -19.08 44.26 2.49
N LEU A 749 -18.22 43.59 3.29
CA LEU A 749 -17.34 44.04 4.40
C LEU A 749 -16.88 42.75 5.13
N GLN A 750 -15.62 42.28 5.13
CA GLN A 750 -14.33 42.76 5.69
C GLN A 750 -14.19 42.70 7.23
N SER A 751 -12.96 42.33 7.68
CA SER A 751 -12.43 42.19 9.07
C SER A 751 -12.82 40.90 9.84
N SER A 752 -12.00 40.25 10.70
CA SER A 752 -10.54 40.39 10.96
C SER A 752 -9.95 39.29 11.90
N ALA A 753 -8.81 38.67 11.50
CA ALA A 753 -7.61 38.35 12.32
C ALA A 753 -7.72 37.31 13.52
N PRO A 754 -6.62 36.90 14.23
CA PRO A 754 -6.29 35.45 14.35
C PRO A 754 -5.79 34.86 15.71
N LEU A 755 -5.71 33.52 15.79
CA LEU A 755 -4.78 32.65 16.62
C LEU A 755 -4.91 32.69 18.17
N PRO A 756 -4.62 31.60 18.94
CA PRO A 756 -3.35 30.85 18.95
C PRO A 756 -3.37 29.30 19.20
N MET A 757 -2.18 28.70 19.30
CA MET A 757 -1.79 27.31 19.69
C MET A 757 -0.64 27.38 20.73
N PRO A 758 -0.07 26.28 21.30
CA PRO A 758 -0.54 24.91 21.64
C PRO A 758 -0.27 24.59 23.16
N PRO A 759 -0.20 23.31 23.61
CA PRO A 759 1.13 22.69 23.83
C PRO A 759 1.25 21.15 23.60
N SER A 760 2.42 20.57 23.93
CA SER A 760 2.94 19.19 23.72
C SER A 760 4.06 18.92 24.79
N PRO A 761 4.89 17.82 24.86
CA PRO A 761 5.04 16.61 24.00
C PRO A 761 5.33 15.25 24.72
N ALA A 762 5.46 14.16 23.93
CA ALA A 762 6.25 12.94 24.25
C ALA A 762 6.63 12.21 22.93
N SER A 763 7.88 12.29 22.41
CA SER A 763 9.00 11.32 22.54
C SER A 763 8.65 9.85 22.21
N SER A 764 9.33 9.11 21.31
CA SER A 764 10.54 9.32 20.47
C SER A 764 10.31 8.68 19.07
N SER A 765 11.23 8.35 18.14
CA SER A 765 12.71 8.29 18.06
C SER A 765 13.16 8.63 16.59
N PRO A 766 14.40 8.34 16.06
CA PRO A 766 14.95 9.16 14.98
C PRO A 766 14.90 8.57 13.55
N ILE A 767 14.58 9.44 12.57
CA ILE A 767 15.38 9.80 11.38
C ILE A 767 14.62 10.93 10.68
N ALA A 768 15.14 12.14 10.82
CA ALA A 768 14.63 13.33 10.13
C ALA A 768 15.84 14.17 9.68
N GLN A 769 16.52 13.70 8.64
CA GLN A 769 17.57 14.49 7.99
C GLN A 769 16.93 15.62 7.17
N VAL A 770 17.03 16.84 7.70
CA VAL A 770 16.91 18.06 6.89
C VAL A 770 18.29 18.32 6.29
N ILE A 771 18.45 18.02 5.00
CA ILE A 771 19.66 18.36 4.24
C ILE A 771 19.24 19.30 3.12
N ALA A 772 19.65 20.55 3.23
CA ALA A 772 19.62 21.51 2.13
C ALA A 772 21.04 21.68 1.60
N ASN A 773 21.20 21.70 0.28
CA ASN A 773 22.45 22.11 -0.37
C ASN A 773 22.12 23.07 -1.52
N ASN A 774 22.76 24.23 -1.51
CA ASN A 774 22.77 25.16 -2.64
C ASN A 774 23.71 24.58 -3.72
N SER A 775 23.18 24.27 -4.90
CA SER A 775 24.02 24.07 -6.09
C SER A 775 24.46 25.44 -6.65
N ARG A 776 25.69 25.52 -7.15
CA ARG A 776 26.20 26.72 -7.84
C ARG A 776 25.51 26.87 -9.19
N THR A 777 25.08 28.08 -9.50
CA THR A 777 24.57 28.47 -10.82
C THR A 777 25.71 28.70 -11.82
N GLU A 778 25.71 27.94 -12.92
CA GLU A 778 26.27 28.41 -14.20
C GLU A 778 25.11 28.86 -15.11
N GLU A 779 25.42 29.69 -16.11
CA GLU A 779 24.45 30.58 -16.78
C GLU A 779 23.49 29.89 -17.76
N PHE A 780 22.44 29.25 -17.23
CA PHE A 780 21.21 28.99 -17.99
C PHE A 780 19.99 29.58 -17.27
N LYS A 781 19.20 30.39 -17.98
CA LYS A 781 17.88 30.84 -17.50
C LYS A 781 16.93 29.65 -17.43
N MET A 782 16.85 29.00 -16.28
CA MET A 782 15.82 27.99 -16.04
C MET A 782 14.42 28.63 -16.08
N GLU A 783 13.48 27.97 -16.76
CA GLU A 783 12.06 28.35 -16.82
C GLU A 783 11.45 28.47 -15.40
N TYR A 784 12.01 27.75 -14.42
CA TYR A 784 11.55 27.72 -13.03
C TYR A 784 12.74 27.80 -12.06
N GLU A 785 12.56 28.52 -10.96
CA GLU A 785 13.53 28.59 -9.86
C GLU A 785 12.99 27.78 -8.68
N VAL A 786 13.69 26.71 -8.30
CA VAL A 786 13.22 25.72 -7.31
C VAL A 786 14.11 25.76 -6.07
N SER A 787 13.49 25.83 -4.91
CA SER A 787 14.13 25.91 -3.59
C SER A 787 13.35 25.13 -2.54
N ASN A 788 13.94 24.93 -1.35
CA ASN A 788 13.27 24.29 -0.22
C ASN A 788 12.67 22.90 -0.52
N ILE A 789 13.34 22.11 -1.37
CA ILE A 789 12.99 20.72 -1.61
C ILE A 789 13.10 19.97 -0.27
N ALA A 790 12.01 19.33 0.16
CA ALA A 790 12.00 18.57 1.40
C ALA A 790 11.00 17.41 1.32
N ALA A 791 11.45 16.24 1.75
CA ALA A 791 10.62 15.07 2.00
C ALA A 791 10.18 15.03 3.47
N LYS A 792 8.96 14.53 3.73
CA LYS A 792 8.48 14.17 5.06
C LYS A 792 7.80 12.82 4.99
N LEU A 793 8.26 11.88 5.81
CA LEU A 793 7.60 10.60 6.05
C LEU A 793 6.22 10.84 6.69
N ILE A 794 5.19 10.18 6.15
CA ILE A 794 3.79 10.29 6.59
C ILE A 794 3.32 9.02 7.29
N SER A 795 3.66 7.85 6.74
CA SER A 795 3.40 6.53 7.33
C SER A 795 4.36 5.48 6.78
N THR A 796 4.49 4.37 7.49
CA THR A 796 5.34 3.22 7.16
C THR A 796 4.52 1.94 7.29
N ASP A 797 4.50 1.14 6.24
CA ASP A 797 3.98 -0.22 6.22
C ASP A 797 5.18 -1.20 6.07
N ASP A 798 4.95 -2.52 6.03
CA ASP A 798 6.06 -3.49 5.98
C ASP A 798 6.85 -3.46 4.66
N GLU A 799 6.18 -3.24 3.52
CA GLU A 799 6.79 -3.19 2.18
C GLU A 799 6.91 -1.75 1.62
N ASP A 800 6.02 -0.84 2.02
CA ASP A 800 5.87 0.51 1.45
C ASP A 800 6.01 1.62 2.49
N VAL A 801 6.43 2.82 2.06
CA VAL A 801 6.34 4.06 2.85
C VAL A 801 5.60 5.16 2.10
N THR A 802 4.82 5.96 2.82
CA THR A 802 4.18 7.15 2.26
C THR A 802 5.01 8.39 2.56
N VAL A 803 5.47 9.07 1.53
CA VAL A 803 6.29 10.29 1.64
C VAL A 803 5.54 11.48 1.04
N ALA A 804 5.57 12.60 1.74
CA ALA A 804 5.13 13.89 1.22
C ALA A 804 6.35 14.72 0.79
N ILE A 805 6.43 15.08 -0.48
CA ILE A 805 7.51 15.93 -1.02
C ILE A 805 6.94 17.30 -1.30
N LYS A 806 7.63 18.34 -0.82
CA LYS A 806 7.36 19.74 -1.14
C LYS A 806 8.56 20.39 -1.79
N ALA A 807 8.31 21.37 -2.65
CA ALA A 807 9.32 22.30 -3.15
C ALA A 807 8.69 23.67 -3.37
N THR A 808 9.44 24.74 -3.12
CA THR A 808 9.04 26.11 -3.41
C THR A 808 9.51 26.48 -4.80
N VAL A 809 8.57 26.77 -5.69
CA VAL A 809 8.80 26.99 -7.11
C VAL A 809 8.37 28.40 -7.47
N LYS A 810 9.29 29.17 -8.06
CA LYS A 810 9.03 30.47 -8.66
C LYS A 810 8.99 30.32 -10.18
N ASN A 811 7.93 30.80 -10.79
CA ASN A 811 7.68 30.67 -12.21
C ASN A 811 8.32 31.83 -12.99
N ASN A 812 9.36 31.53 -13.76
CA ASN A 812 10.03 32.48 -14.66
C ASN A 812 9.66 32.22 -16.14
N SER A 813 8.74 31.30 -16.42
CA SER A 813 8.29 30.91 -17.76
C SER A 813 7.02 31.65 -18.19
N ASP A 814 6.65 31.48 -19.46
CA ASP A 814 5.43 32.01 -20.06
C ASP A 814 4.19 31.13 -19.82
N LYS A 815 4.32 30.01 -19.09
CA LYS A 815 3.26 29.03 -18.84
C LYS A 815 2.81 29.08 -17.38
N GLU A 816 1.52 29.33 -17.14
CA GLU A 816 0.98 29.30 -15.77
C GLU A 816 0.98 27.89 -15.15
N LYS A 817 1.12 26.83 -15.94
CA LYS A 817 1.10 25.45 -15.45
C LYS A 817 2.51 24.87 -15.39
N VAL A 818 2.97 24.63 -14.17
CA VAL A 818 4.35 24.26 -13.87
C VAL A 818 4.47 22.77 -13.58
N PHE A 819 5.52 22.16 -14.13
CA PHE A 819 5.93 20.77 -13.92
C PHE A 819 7.39 20.80 -13.46
N ILE A 820 7.68 20.23 -12.28
CA ILE A 820 9.04 20.13 -11.75
C ILE A 820 9.31 18.67 -11.41
N ASP A 821 10.30 18.10 -12.06
CA ASP A 821 10.79 16.76 -11.76
C ASP A 821 11.81 16.82 -10.61
N ILE A 822 11.57 15.96 -9.61
CA ILE A 822 12.43 15.81 -8.43
C ILE A 822 12.85 14.35 -8.35
N GLN A 823 14.16 14.15 -8.33
CA GLN A 823 14.81 12.85 -8.21
C GLN A 823 15.28 12.60 -6.77
N GLY A 824 15.02 11.40 -6.28
CA GLY A 824 15.58 10.86 -5.04
C GLY A 824 16.87 10.12 -5.35
N VAL A 825 17.95 10.52 -4.69
CA VAL A 825 19.32 10.12 -5.03
C VAL A 825 19.95 9.31 -3.90
N ASP A 826 20.68 8.25 -4.23
CA ASP A 826 21.34 7.38 -3.24
C ASP A 826 22.68 7.96 -2.71
N THR A 827 23.47 7.15 -1.98
CA THR A 827 24.79 7.54 -1.47
C THR A 827 25.86 7.69 -2.56
N ASP A 828 25.72 6.98 -3.68
CA ASP A 828 26.67 6.97 -4.79
C ASP A 828 26.30 8.01 -5.87
N GLY A 829 25.17 8.70 -5.72
CA GLY A 829 24.68 9.74 -6.63
C GLY A 829 23.79 9.22 -7.76
N PHE A 830 23.25 8.00 -7.65
CA PHE A 830 22.30 7.44 -8.61
C PHE A 830 20.87 7.86 -8.30
N GLU A 831 20.13 8.26 -9.34
CA GLU A 831 18.67 8.40 -9.28
C GLU A 831 18.04 7.02 -9.04
N ILE A 832 17.24 6.92 -7.98
CA ILE A 832 16.52 5.70 -7.62
C ILE A 832 14.99 5.88 -7.54
N GLU A 833 14.48 7.12 -7.41
CA GLU A 833 13.03 7.41 -7.46
C GLU A 833 12.76 8.76 -8.15
N HIS A 834 11.71 8.82 -8.98
CA HIS A 834 11.39 10.00 -9.81
C HIS A 834 9.98 10.57 -9.58
N LEU A 835 9.86 11.87 -9.27
CA LEU A 835 8.63 12.55 -8.82
C LEU A 835 8.34 13.89 -9.52
N THR A 836 7.33 13.93 -10.39
CA THR A 836 6.84 15.17 -11.04
C THR A 836 5.86 15.96 -10.18
N LEU A 837 6.31 17.03 -9.52
CA LEU A 837 5.43 18.03 -8.91
C LEU A 837 4.70 18.82 -10.00
N MET A 838 3.40 19.05 -9.82
CA MET A 838 2.57 19.81 -10.76
C MET A 838 1.71 20.82 -10.02
N GLY A 839 1.54 22.00 -10.59
CA GLY A 839 0.55 22.97 -10.11
C GLY A 839 0.52 24.25 -10.92
N ASP A 840 -0.58 24.99 -10.76
CA ASP A 840 -0.77 26.27 -11.43
C ASP A 840 -0.10 27.38 -10.61
N ILE A 841 0.87 28.08 -11.19
CA ILE A 841 1.65 29.17 -10.60
C ILE A 841 1.64 30.32 -11.62
N PRO A 842 1.02 31.48 -11.32
CA PRO A 842 1.02 32.63 -12.22
C PRO A 842 2.44 33.03 -12.65
N ILE A 843 2.57 33.60 -13.85
CA ILE A 843 3.86 34.09 -14.39
C ILE A 843 4.47 35.10 -13.39
N GLY A 844 5.75 34.90 -13.02
CA GLY A 844 6.44 35.68 -11.98
C GLY A 844 6.05 35.34 -10.54
N GLY A 845 5.06 34.48 -10.33
CA GLY A 845 4.56 34.05 -9.02
C GLY A 845 5.42 32.96 -8.37
N THR A 846 5.34 32.86 -7.04
CA THR A 846 6.00 31.79 -6.26
C THR A 846 4.96 30.99 -5.49
N ARG A 847 5.03 29.65 -5.56
CA ARG A 847 4.17 28.74 -4.78
C ARG A 847 4.95 27.53 -4.28
N THR A 848 4.57 27.03 -3.11
CA THR A 848 5.02 25.71 -2.65
C THR A 848 4.12 24.63 -3.24
N LEU A 849 4.67 23.82 -4.13
CA LEU A 849 4.03 22.61 -4.63
C LEU A 849 4.26 21.48 -3.61
N THR A 850 3.30 20.55 -3.51
CA THR A 850 3.42 19.38 -2.62
C THR A 850 2.69 18.18 -3.22
N MET A 851 3.32 17.02 -3.18
CA MET A 851 2.68 15.74 -3.51
C MET A 851 2.80 14.74 -2.36
N ARG A 852 2.04 13.65 -2.44
CA ARG A 852 2.26 12.41 -1.68
C ARG A 852 2.46 11.26 -2.65
N ARG A 853 3.44 10.40 -2.38
CA ARG A 853 3.76 9.19 -3.17
C ARG A 853 4.03 8.03 -2.21
N TYR A 854 3.65 6.83 -2.65
CA TYR A 854 4.12 5.56 -2.08
C TYR A 854 5.47 5.21 -2.72
N ILE A 855 6.45 4.86 -1.91
CA ILE A 855 7.79 4.44 -2.34
C ILE A 855 8.07 3.13 -1.61
N GLU A 856 8.62 2.12 -2.29
CA GLU A 856 9.01 0.87 -1.63
C GLU A 856 9.99 1.18 -0.49
N ARG A 857 9.78 0.57 0.67
CA ARG A 857 10.53 0.89 1.90
C ARG A 857 12.04 0.74 1.71
N LYS A 858 12.48 -0.35 1.08
CA LYS A 858 13.90 -0.62 0.76
C LYS A 858 14.52 0.45 -0.12
N LEU A 859 13.72 1.07 -0.98
CA LEU A 859 14.17 2.08 -1.92
C LEU A 859 14.20 3.46 -1.24
N TYR A 860 13.21 3.79 -0.43
CA TYR A 860 13.24 4.99 0.43
C TYR A 860 14.42 4.98 1.41
N GLU A 861 14.73 3.83 2.02
CA GLU A 861 15.88 3.65 2.94
C GLU A 861 17.24 3.87 2.24
N GLN A 862 17.30 3.90 0.91
CA GLN A 862 18.50 4.21 0.12
C GLN A 862 18.60 5.70 -0.27
N ILE A 863 17.51 6.47 -0.22
CA ILE A 863 17.50 7.88 -0.65
C ILE A 863 18.18 8.76 0.40
N THR A 864 19.29 9.40 0.02
CA THR A 864 20.05 10.31 0.89
C THR A 864 19.57 11.75 0.79
N HIS A 865 19.17 12.19 -0.40
CA HIS A 865 18.68 13.54 -0.65
C HIS A 865 17.75 13.59 -1.86
N TRP A 866 17.04 14.71 -1.99
CA TRP A 866 16.15 15.00 -3.10
C TRP A 866 16.62 16.27 -3.82
N GLN A 867 16.74 16.23 -5.14
CA GLN A 867 17.15 17.36 -5.95
C GLN A 867 16.24 17.52 -7.17
N MET A 868 16.22 18.72 -7.74
CA MET A 868 15.60 18.96 -9.05
C MET A 868 16.41 18.21 -10.13
N GLN A 869 15.74 17.74 -11.18
CA GLN A 869 16.38 17.22 -12.39
C GLN A 869 16.78 18.33 -13.36
#